data_AF-A0A9Q0BT59-F1
#
_entry.id   AF-A0A9Q0BT59-F1
#
_cell.length_a   1.000
_cell.length_b   1.000
_cell.length_c   1.000
_cell.angle_alpha   90.00
_cell.angle_beta   90.00
_cell.angle_gamma   90.00
#
_symmetry.space_group_name_H-M   'P 1'
#
loop_
_entity.id
_entity.type
_entity.pdbx_description
1 polymer ?
#
loop_
_entity_poly.entity_id
_entity_poly.type
_entity_poly.pdbx_seq_one_letter_code
_entity_poly.pdbx_strand_id
1 'polypeptide(L)'
;HQVEDGKNLNGFSLPSLPSEHLIRFLNTFPKLKHQMPTNLTGKSSISSACWGHERDCTTDGRFQTPQCPGEHTGWARSKEDQEQLSQLAPQCVPTYLGDSSLECTHYLRFCRGRNLLFDFRDLTQREERIRYHMDVLKPGQLLGHCELNRTRLAGEMDHIELRNFEVLPHPILESGLCDLVVNTPTFIMKIDATYNMYHHFCDFFNLYASLFVNQSHPAAFNTDVQILIWETYPDTFKAFSQRSVWTLSDVEGKRVCFKNVVLPLLPRMIFGLFYNTPIIQGCSNSGLFRAFSEFILHRLQIPYKPPQRIIRITYLSRRTKYRQVLNEEELLAPLEANEEYSVQRVSYERLPFTDQLAITRNTDILIGMHGAGLTHLLFLPNWACIFELYNCEDPNCYKDLARLRGVRYRTWEQRQLAEMGDYVTYRSDELDLLSWRSVKESLDSFLVTIPTVLGFVLCRLFCGHLSPKCWRRFLLEFLLIGLPTVILVTVGTIVGYIYGNVAPNPTHHEYEIGKRPIVFTLLRATAYSGTCAAILAVDFPSYPTAYRKSRTFGASAMDMGIGLNTADLRKLPRSVVPLLVLGLARTIVITSIDYHQDESEYGKHLNAFFILGLTKLMGSLYSARVHSDDQLLALALGLLFLHELLLQSGLGEFVMSSSPHEGFLSANREGLSSLHGCVALYLLSIYFARWYTAQDHLSYQQFTIKLKKMLLAAILCWILVFISAYLTGIARVTFNFGYVTWISAVCLSLVLIYAYFFELKLVNTDQSKNKSAGDSEQKGLSLPSFVESLNMNGLTHFMLSNFLTGMVNMTLNPDKRGNLESVVILCIYMFVCAGVVFVMMRKGIRIA
;
A
#
# COMPACT_ATOMS: atom_id res chain seq x y z
N HIS A 1 -4.72 8.62 49.48
CA HIS A 1 -4.46 7.18 49.72
C HIS A 1 -5.41 6.52 50.73
N GLN A 2 -6.55 7.11 51.12
CA GLN A 2 -7.63 6.39 51.82
C GLN A 2 -9.00 6.93 51.40
N VAL A 3 -9.46 6.57 50.20
CA VAL A 3 -10.89 6.58 49.82
C VAL A 3 -11.06 5.48 48.74
N GLU A 4 -10.77 4.24 49.10
CA GLU A 4 -11.16 3.07 48.31
C GLU A 4 -12.08 2.25 49.20
N ASP A 5 -13.38 2.38 48.95
CA ASP A 5 -14.38 1.31 49.05
C ASP A 5 -15.76 1.95 48.89
N GLY A 6 -16.50 1.49 47.88
CA GLY A 6 -17.85 1.94 47.57
C GLY A 6 -18.77 1.73 48.76
N LYS A 7 -19.05 2.80 49.51
CA LYS A 7 -20.08 2.78 50.55
C LYS A 7 -21.45 3.00 49.91
N ASN A 8 -22.26 1.95 49.91
CA ASN A 8 -23.70 2.01 49.67
C ASN A 8 -24.33 2.93 50.72
N LEU A 9 -24.80 4.09 50.28
CA LEU A 9 -25.64 4.99 51.06
C LEU A 9 -27.02 5.01 50.41
N ASN A 10 -28.04 4.54 51.13
CA ASN A 10 -29.45 4.56 50.72
C ASN A 10 -29.73 4.09 49.27
N GLY A 11 -29.19 2.92 48.89
CA GLY A 11 -29.50 2.30 47.59
C GLY A 11 -28.84 2.94 46.37
N PHE A 12 -27.95 3.92 46.54
CA PHE A 12 -27.18 4.53 45.45
C PHE A 12 -25.67 4.32 45.67
N SER A 13 -25.02 3.60 44.75
CA SER A 13 -23.56 3.45 44.71
C SER A 13 -22.93 4.61 43.92
N LEU A 14 -21.97 5.31 44.52
CA LEU A 14 -21.19 6.33 43.82
C LEU A 14 -20.37 5.72 42.67
N PRO A 15 -20.25 6.40 41.51
CA PRO A 15 -19.40 5.92 40.43
C PRO A 15 -17.92 5.99 40.86
N SER A 16 -17.14 4.95 40.50
CA SER A 16 -15.69 4.92 40.75
C SER A 16 -14.96 5.90 39.83
N LEU A 17 -14.78 7.13 40.29
CA LEU A 17 -14.14 8.21 39.55
C LEU A 17 -12.94 8.76 40.35
N PRO A 18 -11.93 9.34 39.67
CA PRO A 18 -10.91 10.14 40.36
C PRO A 18 -11.55 11.18 41.27
N SER A 19 -10.92 11.51 42.41
CA SER A 19 -11.48 12.42 43.41
C SER A 19 -11.93 13.76 42.81
N GLU A 20 -11.12 14.35 41.94
CA GLU A 20 -11.43 15.60 41.23
C GLU A 20 -12.62 15.49 40.28
N HIS A 21 -12.81 14.31 39.68
CA HIS A 21 -13.91 14.04 38.75
C HIS A 21 -15.21 13.79 39.53
N LEU A 22 -15.11 13.09 40.67
CA LEU A 22 -16.23 12.83 41.55
C LEU A 22 -16.84 14.11 42.12
N ILE A 23 -16.01 15.09 42.52
CA ILE A 23 -16.49 16.40 42.99
C ILE A 23 -17.32 17.10 41.90
N ARG A 24 -16.83 17.11 40.66
CA ARG A 24 -17.51 17.75 39.52
C ARG A 24 -18.79 17.01 39.14
N PHE A 25 -18.76 15.68 39.12
CA PHE A 25 -19.96 14.85 38.93
C PHE A 25 -21.03 15.14 39.99
N LEU A 26 -20.67 15.24 41.27
CA LEU A 26 -21.61 15.58 42.34
C LEU A 26 -22.17 17.00 42.19
N ASN A 27 -21.38 17.95 41.69
CA ASN A 27 -21.83 19.30 41.39
C ASN A 27 -22.83 19.33 40.22
N THR A 28 -22.68 18.46 39.22
CA THR A 28 -23.67 18.29 38.12
C THR A 28 -25.01 17.75 38.63
N PHE A 29 -25.03 16.97 39.72
CA PHE A 29 -26.25 16.39 40.31
C PHE A 29 -26.49 16.86 41.76
N PRO A 30 -26.97 18.10 41.99
CA PRO A 30 -27.16 18.65 43.33
C PRO A 30 -28.03 17.79 44.26
N LYS A 31 -29.10 17.18 43.71
CA LYS A 31 -29.99 16.29 44.48
C LYS A 31 -29.25 15.10 45.09
N LEU A 32 -28.30 14.51 44.35
CA LEU A 32 -27.47 13.39 44.83
C LEU A 32 -26.44 13.90 45.85
N LYS A 33 -25.84 15.07 45.60
CA LYS A 33 -24.90 15.72 46.51
C LYS A 33 -25.50 16.00 47.89
N HIS A 34 -26.76 16.43 47.96
CA HIS A 34 -27.45 16.70 49.23
C HIS A 34 -27.76 15.44 50.05
N GLN A 35 -27.75 14.26 49.43
CA GLN A 35 -28.01 12.98 50.11
C GLN A 35 -26.73 12.36 50.71
N MET A 36 -25.55 12.97 50.52
CA MET A 36 -24.26 12.45 50.97
C MET A 36 -23.94 12.86 52.43
N PRO A 37 -23.33 11.96 53.24
CA PRO A 37 -22.86 12.30 54.59
C PRO A 37 -21.79 13.40 54.58
N THR A 38 -21.88 14.33 55.53
CA THR A 38 -20.97 15.46 55.72
C THR A 38 -19.48 15.08 55.92
N ASN A 39 -19.19 13.83 56.28
CA ASN A 39 -17.83 13.32 56.44
C ASN A 39 -17.10 13.03 55.10
N LEU A 40 -17.82 12.84 53.99
CA LEU A 40 -17.24 12.75 52.64
C LEU A 40 -16.96 14.14 52.04
N THR A 41 -17.54 15.20 52.62
CA THR A 41 -17.37 16.60 52.21
C THR A 41 -16.33 17.35 53.05
N GLY A 42 -15.36 16.62 53.63
CA GLY A 42 -14.36 17.16 54.55
C GLY A 42 -13.67 18.43 54.05
N LYS A 43 -13.91 19.54 54.77
CA LYS A 43 -13.19 20.83 54.74
C LYS A 43 -12.65 21.28 53.38
N SER A 44 -13.56 21.59 52.45
CA SER A 44 -13.49 22.86 51.72
C SER A 44 -14.90 23.24 51.30
N SER A 45 -15.34 24.41 51.75
CA SER A 45 -16.39 25.23 51.15
C SER A 45 -16.74 24.84 49.72
N ILE A 46 -18.02 24.55 49.45
CA ILE A 46 -18.72 24.80 48.18
C ILE A 46 -17.74 24.98 47.01
N SER A 47 -17.07 23.91 46.58
CA SER A 47 -16.17 24.06 45.44
C SER A 47 -17.08 24.32 44.25
N SER A 48 -16.97 25.49 43.64
CA SER A 48 -17.62 25.86 42.37
C SER A 48 -17.01 25.09 41.18
N ALA A 49 -16.35 23.96 41.44
CA ALA A 49 -15.70 23.16 40.43
C ALA A 49 -16.72 22.58 39.46
N CYS A 50 -16.44 22.72 38.19
CA CYS A 50 -17.27 22.30 37.08
C CYS A 50 -16.38 21.74 35.97
N TRP A 51 -16.98 21.04 35.02
CA TRP A 51 -16.22 20.44 33.92
C TRP A 51 -15.78 21.49 32.89
N GLY A 52 -16.53 22.57 32.74
CA GLY A 52 -16.25 23.69 31.84
C GLY A 52 -17.15 23.79 30.62
N HIS A 53 -18.05 22.81 30.42
CA HIS A 53 -19.07 22.83 29.37
C HIS A 53 -20.43 23.33 29.90
N GLU A 54 -20.58 23.43 31.22
CA GLU A 54 -21.78 23.95 31.88
C GLU A 54 -21.84 25.48 31.75
N ARG A 55 -23.05 26.04 31.53
CA ARG A 55 -23.26 27.48 31.27
C ARG A 55 -22.81 28.39 32.41
N ASP A 56 -22.96 27.95 33.65
CA ASP A 56 -22.65 28.75 34.85
C ASP A 56 -21.23 28.47 35.41
N CYS A 57 -20.34 27.90 34.60
CA CYS A 57 -18.99 27.50 35.02
C CYS A 57 -17.96 28.63 34.89
N THR A 58 -17.58 29.23 36.03
CA THR A 58 -16.53 30.26 36.10
C THR A 58 -15.15 29.71 35.74
N THR A 59 -14.25 30.57 35.22
CA THR A 59 -12.90 30.17 34.78
C THR A 59 -12.08 29.49 35.89
N ASP A 60 -12.24 29.91 37.14
CA ASP A 60 -11.54 29.36 38.29
C ASP A 60 -12.11 28.01 38.75
N GLY A 61 -13.37 27.74 38.41
CA GLY A 61 -14.04 26.46 38.70
C GLY A 61 -13.80 25.38 37.64
N ARG A 62 -13.31 25.74 36.44
CA ARG A 62 -13.13 24.78 35.34
C ARG A 62 -12.13 23.69 35.69
N PHE A 63 -12.40 22.47 35.23
CA PHE A 63 -11.44 21.35 35.34
C PHE A 63 -10.09 21.69 34.71
N GLN A 64 -10.12 22.35 33.56
CA GLN A 64 -8.95 22.89 32.91
C GLN A 64 -9.36 24.00 31.96
N THR A 65 -8.62 25.11 31.95
CA THR A 65 -8.84 26.21 31.01
C THR A 65 -7.87 26.05 29.82
N PRO A 66 -8.38 25.77 28.60
CA PRO A 66 -7.53 25.62 27.43
C PRO A 66 -6.90 26.96 27.06
N GLN A 67 -5.64 26.93 26.62
CA GLN A 67 -4.93 28.11 26.12
C GLN A 67 -4.92 28.05 24.60
N CYS A 68 -5.52 29.05 23.94
CA CYS A 68 -5.68 29.12 22.50
C CYS A 68 -5.14 30.45 21.94
N PRO A 69 -3.80 30.66 21.90
CA PRO A 69 -3.21 31.84 21.29
C PRO A 69 -3.33 31.85 19.76
N GLY A 70 -3.70 32.99 19.17
CA GLY A 70 -3.68 33.24 17.71
C GLY A 70 -5.06 33.44 17.05
N GLU A 71 -5.06 33.92 15.81
CA GLU A 71 -6.24 33.95 14.92
C GLU A 71 -6.39 32.60 14.19
N HIS A 72 -7.63 32.14 14.04
CA HIS A 72 -7.94 30.83 13.47
C HIS A 72 -7.94 30.86 11.93
N THR A 73 -6.99 30.17 11.30
CA THR A 73 -6.98 29.93 9.84
C THR A 73 -7.35 28.47 9.55
N GLY A 74 -8.64 28.17 9.38
CA GLY A 74 -9.12 26.80 9.10
C GLY A 74 -10.65 26.68 9.05
N TRP A 75 -11.14 25.50 8.66
CA TRP A 75 -12.58 25.19 8.49
C TRP A 75 -13.42 25.21 9.78
N ALA A 76 -12.82 25.39 10.96
CA ALA A 76 -13.53 25.50 12.23
C ALA A 76 -14.23 26.87 12.33
N ARG A 77 -15.53 26.93 12.04
CA ARG A 77 -16.34 28.14 12.15
C ARG A 77 -16.73 28.37 13.61
N SER A 78 -16.08 29.35 14.24
CA SER A 78 -16.40 29.96 15.55
C SER A 78 -16.55 29.02 16.77
N LYS A 79 -16.65 29.61 17.96
CA LYS A 79 -16.91 28.89 19.23
C LYS A 79 -18.35 28.39 19.34
N GLU A 80 -19.24 28.83 18.46
CA GLU A 80 -20.69 28.53 18.52
C GLU A 80 -21.02 27.10 18.05
N ASP A 81 -20.21 26.51 17.16
CA ASP A 81 -20.41 25.11 16.74
C ASP A 81 -20.11 24.09 17.87
N GLN A 82 -19.41 24.48 18.94
CA GLN A 82 -19.27 23.64 20.15
C GLN A 82 -20.58 23.53 20.96
N GLU A 83 -21.52 24.49 20.84
CA GLU A 83 -22.81 24.43 21.54
C GLU A 83 -23.81 23.47 20.88
N GLN A 84 -23.64 23.11 19.61
CA GLN A 84 -24.60 22.27 18.86
C GLN A 84 -24.69 20.82 19.36
N LEU A 85 -23.65 20.30 20.04
CA LEU A 85 -23.63 18.95 20.64
C LEU A 85 -24.56 18.80 21.85
N SER A 86 -25.11 19.90 22.38
CA SER A 86 -25.90 19.90 23.61
C SER A 86 -27.41 19.72 23.40
N GLN A 87 -27.90 19.75 22.16
CA GLN A 87 -29.34 19.70 21.87
C GLN A 87 -29.77 18.30 21.39
N LEU A 88 -30.30 17.51 22.32
CA LEU A 88 -31.05 16.29 22.00
C LEU A 88 -32.43 16.65 21.46
N ALA A 89 -32.80 16.03 20.35
CA ALA A 89 -34.11 16.20 19.75
C ALA A 89 -34.82 14.85 19.57
N PRO A 90 -36.13 14.80 19.83
CA PRO A 90 -36.90 13.57 19.65
C PRO A 90 -37.05 13.22 18.16
N GLN A 91 -36.74 11.97 17.83
CA GLN A 91 -37.02 11.36 16.52
C GLN A 91 -38.27 10.49 16.59
N CYS A 92 -38.50 9.83 17.74
CA CYS A 92 -39.59 8.91 18.02
C CYS A 92 -40.14 9.25 19.41
N VAL A 93 -41.38 9.74 19.46
CA VAL A 93 -42.04 10.24 20.68
C VAL A 93 -43.00 9.18 21.23
N PRO A 94 -42.85 8.76 22.50
CA PRO A 94 -43.76 7.78 23.11
C PRO A 94 -45.13 8.41 23.39
N THR A 95 -46.21 7.67 23.12
CA THR A 95 -47.59 8.09 23.47
C THR A 95 -47.91 7.70 24.92
N TYR A 96 -47.45 6.52 25.33
CA TYR A 96 -47.60 5.96 26.67
C TYR A 96 -46.26 5.59 27.30
N LEU A 97 -46.25 5.35 28.61
CA LEU A 97 -45.01 5.10 29.37
C LEU A 97 -44.26 3.80 28.94
N GLY A 98 -44.98 2.83 28.37
CA GLY A 98 -44.44 1.56 27.88
C GLY A 98 -43.95 1.60 26.42
N ASP A 99 -44.17 2.72 25.73
CA ASP A 99 -43.86 2.88 24.32
C ASP A 99 -42.35 3.09 24.09
N SER A 100 -41.95 3.05 22.82
CA SER A 100 -40.58 3.32 22.41
C SER A 100 -40.30 4.81 22.37
N SER A 101 -39.05 5.18 22.65
CA SER A 101 -38.57 6.54 22.41
C SER A 101 -37.20 6.52 21.76
N LEU A 102 -36.91 7.52 20.94
CA LEU A 102 -35.58 7.76 20.37
C LEU A 102 -35.32 9.27 20.34
N GLU A 103 -34.25 9.69 20.98
CA GLU A 103 -33.78 11.07 21.00
C GLU A 103 -32.33 11.12 20.54
N CYS A 104 -32.02 12.03 19.63
CA CYS A 104 -30.70 12.13 19.00
C CYS A 104 -30.23 13.57 18.92
N THR A 105 -28.91 13.79 18.94
CA THR A 105 -28.30 15.06 18.55
C THR A 105 -28.41 15.27 17.03
N HIS A 106 -28.06 16.47 16.56
CA HIS A 106 -27.93 16.74 15.12
C HIS A 106 -27.04 15.70 14.42
N TYR A 107 -27.40 15.40 13.17
CA TYR A 107 -26.83 14.36 12.32
C TYR A 107 -26.86 12.95 12.93
N LEU A 108 -27.71 12.71 13.93
CA LEU A 108 -27.83 11.45 14.67
C LEU A 108 -26.56 11.03 15.45
N ARG A 109 -25.57 11.92 15.60
CA ARG A 109 -24.22 11.58 16.11
C ARG A 109 -24.22 10.83 17.44
N PHE A 110 -25.09 11.22 18.37
CA PHE A 110 -25.37 10.52 19.61
C PHE A 110 -26.89 10.31 19.72
N CYS A 111 -27.32 9.11 20.13
CA CYS A 111 -28.73 8.81 20.36
C CYS A 111 -28.94 8.02 21.64
N ARG A 112 -30.09 8.24 22.27
CA ARG A 112 -30.60 7.43 23.38
C ARG A 112 -32.01 6.94 23.05
N GLY A 113 -32.27 5.68 23.35
CA GLY A 113 -33.56 5.06 23.06
C GLY A 113 -34.08 4.19 24.19
N ARG A 114 -35.40 4.01 24.22
CA ARG A 114 -36.10 3.14 25.16
C ARG A 114 -36.99 2.17 24.43
N ASN A 115 -37.10 0.96 24.99
CA ASN A 115 -37.93 -0.12 24.48
C ASN A 115 -37.76 -0.32 22.97
N LEU A 116 -36.54 -0.63 22.51
CA LEU A 116 -36.23 -0.84 21.10
C LEU A 116 -35.96 -2.31 20.81
N LEU A 117 -36.39 -2.79 19.64
CA LEU A 117 -36.15 -4.16 19.17
C LEU A 117 -35.16 -4.15 18.02
N PHE A 118 -34.13 -4.97 18.14
CA PHE A 118 -33.13 -5.23 17.10
C PHE A 118 -33.23 -6.69 16.65
N ASP A 119 -33.41 -6.91 15.35
CA ASP A 119 -33.51 -8.25 14.77
C ASP A 119 -32.17 -8.68 14.18
N PHE A 120 -31.50 -9.65 14.83
CA PHE A 120 -30.20 -10.17 14.42
C PHE A 120 -30.28 -11.59 13.83
N ARG A 121 -31.47 -12.03 13.40
CA ARG A 121 -31.67 -13.39 12.86
C ARG A 121 -30.93 -13.64 11.55
N ASP A 122 -30.81 -12.61 10.72
CA ASP A 122 -30.16 -12.70 9.41
C ASP A 122 -28.64 -12.86 9.50
N LEU A 123 -28.03 -12.57 10.66
CA LEU A 123 -26.58 -12.70 10.88
C LEU A 123 -26.09 -14.13 10.62
N THR A 124 -26.88 -15.14 11.01
CA THR A 124 -26.58 -16.58 10.78
C THR A 124 -26.39 -16.98 9.33
N GLN A 125 -26.92 -16.18 8.40
CA GLN A 125 -26.88 -16.45 6.97
C GLN A 125 -25.79 -15.64 6.24
N ARG A 126 -25.04 -14.81 6.97
CA ARG A 126 -23.99 -13.97 6.39
C ARG A 126 -22.66 -14.72 6.37
N GLU A 127 -22.16 -15.02 5.17
CA GLU A 127 -20.84 -15.62 4.98
C GLU A 127 -19.69 -14.60 5.09
N GLU A 128 -19.99 -13.31 4.94
CA GLU A 128 -19.00 -12.21 4.91
C GLU A 128 -18.72 -11.63 6.32
N ARG A 129 -17.47 -11.20 6.57
CA ARG A 129 -17.09 -10.51 7.80
C ARG A 129 -17.70 -9.10 7.83
N ILE A 130 -18.52 -8.82 8.84
CA ILE A 130 -19.34 -7.59 9.00
C ILE A 130 -18.50 -6.29 9.20
N ARG A 131 -17.17 -6.43 9.33
CA ARG A 131 -16.20 -5.38 9.71
C ARG A 131 -16.39 -4.01 9.05
N TYR A 132 -16.68 -3.97 7.74
CA TYR A 132 -16.74 -2.72 6.97
C TYR A 132 -18.14 -2.38 6.44
N HIS A 133 -19.16 -3.19 6.76
CA HIS A 133 -20.52 -2.96 6.28
C HIS A 133 -21.15 -1.78 7.02
N MET A 134 -21.66 -0.82 6.26
CA MET A 134 -22.31 0.39 6.78
C MET A 134 -23.81 0.19 7.06
N ASP A 135 -24.34 -0.98 6.70
CA ASP A 135 -25.74 -1.38 6.67
C ASP A 135 -25.92 -2.80 7.26
N VAL A 136 -25.55 -2.97 8.52
CA VAL A 136 -25.69 -4.23 9.25
C VAL A 136 -27.15 -4.50 9.56
N LEU A 137 -27.94 -3.49 9.92
CA LEU A 137 -29.37 -3.58 10.12
C LEU A 137 -30.09 -3.11 8.85
N LYS A 138 -30.86 -3.99 8.24
CA LYS A 138 -31.72 -3.75 7.07
C LYS A 138 -33.08 -3.16 7.48
N PRO A 139 -33.87 -2.61 6.53
CA PRO A 139 -35.27 -2.26 6.80
C PRO A 139 -36.03 -3.40 7.48
N GLY A 140 -36.83 -3.06 8.49
CA GLY A 140 -37.57 -4.02 9.32
C GLY A 140 -36.77 -4.68 10.45
N GLN A 141 -35.48 -4.35 10.64
CA GLN A 141 -34.64 -4.95 11.70
C GLN A 141 -34.40 -4.03 12.91
N LEU A 142 -34.76 -2.75 12.83
CA LEU A 142 -34.78 -1.83 13.96
C LEU A 142 -36.20 -1.31 14.15
N LEU A 143 -36.83 -1.71 15.25
CA LEU A 143 -38.26 -1.52 15.47
C LEU A 143 -38.56 -0.80 16.79
N GLY A 144 -39.61 0.01 16.79
CA GLY A 144 -40.15 0.69 17.97
C GLY A 144 -41.63 1.02 17.83
N HIS A 145 -42.36 1.22 18.92
CA HIS A 145 -43.75 1.68 18.91
C HIS A 145 -43.83 3.13 19.40
N CYS A 146 -44.05 4.09 18.51
CA CYS A 146 -44.06 5.53 18.83
C CYS A 146 -44.58 6.39 17.66
N GLU A 147 -44.76 7.68 17.92
CA GLU A 147 -44.94 8.68 16.88
C GLU A 147 -43.59 9.06 16.26
N LEU A 148 -43.32 8.56 15.04
CA LEU A 148 -42.03 8.73 14.35
C LEU A 148 -42.04 9.95 13.43
N ASN A 149 -41.08 10.86 13.63
CA ASN A 149 -40.83 11.97 12.72
C ASN A 149 -39.92 11.53 11.55
N ARG A 150 -40.53 10.95 10.51
CA ARG A 150 -39.79 10.40 9.36
C ARG A 150 -39.03 11.45 8.55
N THR A 151 -39.57 12.66 8.40
CA THR A 151 -38.92 13.73 7.61
C THR A 151 -37.64 14.20 8.28
N ARG A 152 -37.65 14.33 9.61
CA ARG A 152 -36.45 14.67 10.39
C ARG A 152 -35.42 13.53 10.36
N LEU A 153 -35.86 12.30 10.63
CA LEU A 153 -34.96 11.14 10.65
C LEU A 153 -34.27 10.92 9.29
N ALA A 154 -35.00 11.10 8.18
CA ALA A 154 -34.45 10.95 6.83
C ALA A 154 -33.51 12.10 6.41
N GLY A 155 -33.65 13.28 7.02
CA GLY A 155 -32.81 14.46 6.73
C GLY A 155 -31.46 14.48 7.43
N GLU A 156 -31.24 13.61 8.44
CA GLU A 156 -30.04 13.57 9.27
C GLU A 156 -29.18 12.35 8.86
N MET A 157 -28.01 12.57 8.24
CA MET A 157 -27.37 11.54 7.39
C MET A 157 -26.17 10.76 7.97
N ASP A 158 -25.65 11.03 9.19
CA ASP A 158 -24.38 10.41 9.63
C ASP A 158 -24.51 8.97 10.19
N HIS A 159 -25.66 8.55 10.74
CA HIS A 159 -25.91 7.15 11.15
C HIS A 159 -26.82 6.41 10.17
N ILE A 160 -26.24 5.59 9.31
CA ILE A 160 -26.96 4.88 8.24
C ILE A 160 -27.93 3.82 8.78
N GLU A 161 -27.59 3.15 9.89
CA GLU A 161 -28.42 2.09 10.51
C GLU A 161 -29.76 2.61 11.04
N LEU A 162 -29.77 3.83 11.58
CA LEU A 162 -30.98 4.45 12.14
C LEU A 162 -32.01 4.84 11.08
N ARG A 163 -31.62 4.88 9.80
CA ARG A 163 -32.56 5.13 8.69
C ARG A 163 -33.59 4.03 8.54
N ASN A 164 -33.25 2.82 8.98
CA ASN A 164 -34.09 1.64 8.88
C ASN A 164 -35.04 1.48 10.09
N PHE A 165 -35.20 2.52 10.91
CA PHE A 165 -36.15 2.53 12.02
C PHE A 165 -37.60 2.46 11.51
N GLU A 166 -38.33 1.45 11.96
CA GLU A 166 -39.74 1.25 11.62
C GLU A 166 -40.65 1.20 12.85
N VAL A 167 -41.90 1.62 12.63
CA VAL A 167 -42.91 1.71 13.69
C VAL A 167 -43.72 0.42 13.74
N LEU A 168 -43.80 -0.20 14.91
CA LEU A 168 -44.67 -1.33 15.21
C LEU A 168 -46.08 -0.86 15.59
N PRO A 169 -47.13 -1.65 15.31
CA PRO A 169 -48.51 -1.32 15.66
C PRO A 169 -48.82 -1.49 17.16
N HIS A 170 -48.02 -2.27 17.90
CA HIS A 170 -48.21 -2.56 19.32
C HIS A 170 -46.91 -2.38 20.11
N PRO A 171 -46.99 -2.08 21.42
CA PRO A 171 -45.82 -1.99 22.29
C PRO A 171 -44.95 -3.26 22.26
N ILE A 172 -43.63 -3.08 22.20
CA ILE A 172 -42.67 -4.19 22.03
C ILE A 172 -42.80 -5.25 23.12
N LEU A 173 -42.92 -4.83 24.39
CA LEU A 173 -42.97 -5.76 25.52
C LEU A 173 -44.27 -6.57 25.58
N GLU A 174 -45.35 -6.08 24.95
CA GLU A 174 -46.66 -6.74 24.90
C GLU A 174 -46.84 -7.59 23.63
N SER A 175 -46.03 -7.33 22.60
CA SER A 175 -46.12 -7.97 21.29
C SER A 175 -45.65 -9.43 21.24
N GLY A 176 -44.92 -9.91 22.26
CA GLY A 176 -44.34 -11.27 22.26
C GLY A 176 -43.26 -11.51 21.20
N LEU A 177 -42.75 -10.45 20.56
CA LEU A 177 -41.76 -10.53 19.47
C LEU A 177 -40.31 -10.73 19.95
N CYS A 178 -40.04 -10.59 21.25
CA CYS A 178 -38.69 -10.62 21.81
C CYS A 178 -38.23 -12.05 22.12
N ASP A 179 -37.11 -12.48 21.54
CA ASP A 179 -36.47 -13.74 21.90
C ASP A 179 -35.54 -13.56 23.12
N LEU A 180 -34.98 -12.36 23.29
CA LEU A 180 -34.17 -11.96 24.43
C LEU A 180 -34.56 -10.54 24.88
N VAL A 181 -34.75 -10.33 26.19
CA VAL A 181 -35.02 -9.01 26.77
C VAL A 181 -33.86 -8.56 27.65
N VAL A 182 -33.27 -7.42 27.32
CA VAL A 182 -32.13 -6.83 28.03
C VAL A 182 -32.62 -5.62 28.85
N ASN A 183 -32.66 -5.80 30.17
CA ASN A 183 -33.10 -4.75 31.11
C ASN A 183 -31.99 -3.75 31.46
N THR A 184 -30.74 -4.19 31.38
CA THR A 184 -29.55 -3.37 31.66
C THR A 184 -29.35 -2.31 30.57
N PRO A 185 -28.96 -1.08 30.92
CA PRO A 185 -28.57 -0.08 29.93
C PRO A 185 -27.49 -0.63 29.01
N THR A 186 -27.72 -0.55 27.69
CA THR A 186 -26.83 -1.15 26.70
C THR A 186 -26.26 -0.09 25.79
N PHE A 187 -24.94 0.00 25.72
CA PHE A 187 -24.24 0.74 24.68
C PHE A 187 -24.07 -0.16 23.46
N ILE A 188 -24.61 0.27 22.32
CA ILE A 188 -24.43 -0.42 21.05
C ILE A 188 -23.51 0.43 20.21
N MET A 189 -22.34 -0.10 19.86
CA MET A 189 -21.31 0.67 19.14
C MET A 189 -20.72 -0.13 18.00
N LYS A 190 -20.56 0.57 16.88
CA LYS A 190 -19.72 0.13 15.77
C LYS A 190 -18.33 0.71 15.97
N ILE A 191 -17.36 -0.17 16.17
CA ILE A 191 -15.94 0.20 16.31
C ILE A 191 -15.35 0.52 14.94
N ASP A 192 -14.41 1.48 14.86
CA ASP A 192 -13.83 1.92 13.59
C ASP A 192 -13.02 0.82 12.92
N ALA A 193 -11.97 0.34 13.61
CA ALA A 193 -11.12 -0.66 13.04
C ALA A 193 -10.30 -1.45 14.05
N THR A 194 -10.30 -2.78 13.91
CA THR A 194 -9.77 -3.71 14.92
C THR A 194 -8.26 -3.96 14.89
N TYR A 195 -7.49 -3.25 14.05
CA TYR A 195 -6.14 -3.67 13.69
C TYR A 195 -5.01 -3.19 14.62
N ASN A 196 -5.10 -1.99 15.22
CA ASN A 196 -4.10 -1.55 16.19
C ASN A 196 -4.66 -0.49 17.16
N MET A 197 -3.94 -0.27 18.27
CA MET A 197 -4.36 0.59 19.37
C MET A 197 -4.63 2.05 18.96
N TYR A 198 -3.99 2.57 17.91
CA TYR A 198 -4.21 3.94 17.45
C TYR A 198 -5.61 4.12 16.83
N HIS A 199 -6.14 3.12 16.15
CA HIS A 199 -7.49 3.21 15.56
C HIS A 199 -8.61 2.90 16.56
N HIS A 200 -8.35 2.01 17.51
CA HIS A 200 -9.27 1.75 18.63
C HIS A 200 -9.44 2.93 19.58
N PHE A 201 -8.48 3.86 19.62
CA PHE A 201 -8.51 4.95 20.59
C PHE A 201 -9.69 5.90 20.40
N CYS A 202 -10.10 6.11 19.15
CA CYS A 202 -11.27 6.89 18.81
C CYS A 202 -12.53 6.33 19.43
N ASP A 203 -12.68 5.01 19.41
CA ASP A 203 -13.84 4.33 19.96
C ASP A 203 -13.96 4.58 21.47
N PHE A 204 -12.84 4.45 22.22
CA PHE A 204 -12.83 4.71 23.67
C PHE A 204 -13.02 6.18 24.00
N PHE A 205 -12.34 7.06 23.26
CA PHE A 205 -12.44 8.50 23.48
C PHE A 205 -13.86 8.99 23.22
N ASN A 206 -14.49 8.52 22.15
CA ASN A 206 -15.83 8.92 21.77
C ASN A 206 -16.89 8.29 22.69
N LEU A 207 -16.68 7.06 23.16
CA LEU A 207 -17.49 6.48 24.23
C LEU A 207 -17.41 7.31 25.52
N TYR A 208 -16.20 7.70 25.94
CA TYR A 208 -16.01 8.56 27.11
C TYR A 208 -16.66 9.94 26.94
N ALA A 209 -16.45 10.59 25.79
CA ALA A 209 -17.09 11.86 25.47
C ALA A 209 -18.62 11.75 25.47
N SER A 210 -19.17 10.62 25.01
CA SER A 210 -20.61 10.33 25.05
C SER A 210 -21.16 10.23 26.47
N LEU A 211 -20.34 9.89 27.47
CA LEU A 211 -20.78 9.91 28.87
C LEU A 211 -21.15 11.32 29.31
N PHE A 212 -20.47 12.36 28.80
CA PHE A 212 -20.79 13.77 29.07
C PHE A 212 -22.08 14.21 28.39
N VAL A 213 -22.30 13.82 27.15
CA VAL A 213 -23.58 14.06 26.45
C VAL A 213 -24.73 13.35 27.18
N ASN A 214 -24.45 12.18 27.76
CA ASN A 214 -25.41 11.38 28.52
C ASN A 214 -25.57 11.83 30.00
N GLN A 215 -24.93 12.90 30.47
CA GLN A 215 -25.01 13.40 31.86
C GLN A 215 -26.38 13.97 32.26
N SER A 216 -27.41 13.84 31.42
CA SER A 216 -28.78 14.12 31.85
C SER A 216 -29.31 13.14 32.92
N HIS A 217 -28.59 12.05 33.22
CA HIS A 217 -28.96 11.08 34.25
C HIS A 217 -27.76 10.68 35.15
N PRO A 218 -27.93 10.52 36.48
CA PRO A 218 -26.84 10.16 37.41
C PRO A 218 -26.13 8.83 37.09
N ALA A 219 -26.80 7.92 36.39
CA ALA A 219 -26.23 6.64 35.99
C ALA A 219 -25.22 6.71 34.81
N ALA A 220 -24.94 7.90 34.27
CA ALA A 220 -24.05 8.07 33.12
C ALA A 220 -22.65 7.44 33.30
N PHE A 221 -22.10 7.44 34.52
CA PHE A 221 -20.81 6.83 34.85
C PHE A 221 -20.92 5.48 35.57
N ASN A 222 -22.10 4.84 35.54
CA ASN A 222 -22.27 3.51 36.10
C ASN A 222 -21.52 2.47 35.26
N THR A 223 -20.96 1.46 35.91
CA THR A 223 -20.28 0.33 35.27
C THR A 223 -21.15 -0.90 35.12
N ASP A 224 -22.34 -0.91 35.72
CA ASP A 224 -23.37 -1.93 35.47
C ASP A 224 -24.12 -1.64 34.16
N VAL A 225 -23.39 -1.68 33.06
CA VAL A 225 -23.90 -1.42 31.71
C VAL A 225 -23.45 -2.54 30.77
N GLN A 226 -24.29 -2.95 29.84
CA GLN A 226 -23.90 -3.89 28.79
C GLN A 226 -23.27 -3.10 27.65
N ILE A 227 -22.22 -3.65 27.03
CA ILE A 227 -21.64 -3.10 25.80
C ILE A 227 -21.78 -4.18 24.74
N LEU A 228 -22.36 -3.83 23.60
CA LEU A 228 -22.48 -4.67 22.41
C LEU A 228 -21.66 -4.03 21.28
N ILE A 229 -20.67 -4.76 20.79
CA ILE A 229 -19.77 -4.34 19.71
C ILE A 229 -19.81 -5.35 18.55
N TRP A 230 -19.41 -4.91 17.36
CA TRP A 230 -19.53 -5.76 16.17
C TRP A 230 -18.48 -6.89 16.12
N GLU A 231 -17.27 -6.63 16.59
CA GLU A 231 -16.16 -7.60 16.64
C GLU A 231 -15.41 -7.53 17.97
N THR A 232 -14.84 -8.65 18.41
CA THR A 232 -14.15 -8.76 19.70
C THR A 232 -12.84 -7.98 19.73
N TYR A 233 -12.61 -7.22 20.81
CA TYR A 233 -11.29 -6.70 21.18
C TYR A 233 -11.09 -6.73 22.71
N PRO A 234 -9.94 -7.20 23.22
CA PRO A 234 -9.76 -7.43 24.66
C PRO A 234 -9.39 -6.18 25.51
N ASP A 235 -9.75 -6.27 26.79
CA ASP A 235 -9.29 -5.52 27.99
C ASP A 235 -9.54 -4.02 28.16
N THR A 236 -9.73 -3.24 27.10
CA THR A 236 -9.91 -1.78 27.20
C THR A 236 -11.29 -1.36 27.75
N PHE A 237 -12.35 -2.09 27.37
CA PHE A 237 -13.73 -1.81 27.77
C PHE A 237 -14.02 -2.03 29.26
N LYS A 238 -13.11 -2.70 29.99
CA LYS A 238 -13.18 -2.89 31.45
C LYS A 238 -13.21 -1.56 32.20
N ALA A 239 -12.74 -0.47 31.59
CA ALA A 239 -12.82 0.86 32.16
C ALA A 239 -14.27 1.41 32.23
N PHE A 240 -15.15 0.91 31.35
CA PHE A 240 -16.51 1.41 31.15
C PHE A 240 -17.57 0.46 31.69
N SER A 241 -17.31 -0.86 31.68
CA SER A 241 -18.26 -1.87 32.14
C SER A 241 -17.59 -2.95 32.99
N GLN A 242 -18.29 -3.40 34.03
CA GLN A 242 -17.95 -4.61 34.81
C GLN A 242 -18.44 -5.90 34.13
N ARG A 243 -19.33 -5.79 33.14
CA ARG A 243 -19.86 -6.92 32.38
C ARG A 243 -18.93 -7.28 31.23
N SER A 244 -18.96 -8.54 30.82
CA SER A 244 -18.31 -8.96 29.59
C SER A 244 -18.92 -8.23 28.39
N VAL A 245 -18.07 -7.72 27.51
CA VAL A 245 -18.51 -7.12 26.26
C VAL A 245 -19.15 -8.20 25.38
N TRP A 246 -20.33 -7.92 24.86
CA TRP A 246 -21.01 -8.78 23.90
C TRP A 246 -20.55 -8.45 22.49
N THR A 247 -20.46 -9.47 21.65
CA THR A 247 -20.25 -9.36 20.22
C THR A 247 -21.52 -9.76 19.46
N LEU A 248 -21.58 -9.48 18.16
CA LEU A 248 -22.72 -9.89 17.34
C LEU A 248 -23.02 -11.40 17.42
N SER A 249 -21.98 -12.22 17.59
CA SER A 249 -22.12 -13.67 17.82
C SER A 249 -22.94 -14.04 19.06
N ASP A 250 -22.98 -13.20 20.11
CA ASP A 250 -23.74 -13.49 21.33
C ASP A 250 -25.26 -13.30 21.13
N VAL A 251 -25.62 -12.45 20.17
CA VAL A 251 -27.00 -12.05 19.85
C VAL A 251 -27.48 -12.56 18.49
N GLU A 252 -26.60 -13.20 17.71
CA GLU A 252 -26.90 -13.81 16.42
C GLU A 252 -28.07 -14.79 16.50
N GLY A 253 -28.95 -14.75 15.51
CA GLY A 253 -30.11 -15.65 15.44
C GLY A 253 -31.29 -15.23 16.33
N LYS A 254 -31.25 -14.06 16.99
CA LYS A 254 -32.28 -13.63 17.97
C LYS A 254 -32.83 -12.25 17.66
N ARG A 255 -34.10 -12.03 18.02
CA ARG A 255 -34.69 -10.69 18.20
C ARG A 255 -34.43 -10.22 19.63
N VAL A 256 -33.62 -9.18 19.78
CA VAL A 256 -33.21 -8.66 21.08
C VAL A 256 -33.92 -7.35 21.36
N CYS A 257 -34.64 -7.31 22.48
CA CYS A 257 -35.37 -6.14 22.94
C CYS A 257 -34.62 -5.48 24.09
N PHE A 258 -34.17 -4.26 23.86
CA PHE A 258 -33.43 -3.46 24.83
C PHE A 258 -34.36 -2.46 25.50
N LYS A 259 -34.45 -2.49 26.84
CA LYS A 259 -35.19 -1.47 27.58
C LYS A 259 -34.57 -0.08 27.48
N ASN A 260 -33.24 -0.01 27.48
CA ASN A 260 -32.48 1.23 27.37
C ASN A 260 -31.26 1.01 26.46
N VAL A 261 -31.17 1.81 25.39
CA VAL A 261 -30.06 1.79 24.43
C VAL A 261 -29.40 3.16 24.40
N VAL A 262 -28.08 3.17 24.33
CA VAL A 262 -27.29 4.35 24.00
C VAL A 262 -26.44 4.03 22.78
N LEU A 263 -26.56 4.87 21.76
CA LEU A 263 -25.69 4.88 20.59
C LEU A 263 -24.69 6.03 20.78
N PRO A 264 -23.43 5.72 21.14
CA PRO A 264 -22.44 6.74 21.42
C PRO A 264 -21.99 7.46 20.14
N LEU A 265 -21.24 8.54 20.31
CA LEU A 265 -20.59 9.29 19.25
C LEU A 265 -19.79 8.36 18.32
N LEU A 266 -20.01 8.48 17.01
CA LEU A 266 -19.33 7.67 15.99
C LEU A 266 -17.82 7.92 15.96
N PRO A 267 -16.99 6.90 15.71
CA PRO A 267 -15.54 7.07 15.63
C PRO A 267 -15.08 7.74 14.32
N ARG A 268 -15.78 7.53 13.20
CA ARG A 268 -15.55 8.24 11.92
C ARG A 268 -16.74 9.11 11.54
N MET A 269 -16.73 10.36 12.00
CA MET A 269 -17.64 11.40 11.50
C MET A 269 -16.82 12.53 10.88
N ILE A 270 -17.40 13.22 9.89
CA ILE A 270 -16.83 14.46 9.34
C ILE A 270 -16.86 15.49 10.48
N PHE A 271 -15.69 16.06 10.81
CA PHE A 271 -15.46 16.87 12.03
C PHE A 271 -15.51 16.12 13.37
N GLY A 272 -15.27 14.80 13.36
CA GLY A 272 -15.35 13.93 14.53
C GLY A 272 -14.26 14.08 15.57
N LEU A 273 -14.55 13.65 16.80
CA LEU A 273 -13.57 13.63 17.89
C LEU A 273 -12.46 12.59 17.62
N PHE A 274 -11.20 12.96 17.89
CA PHE A 274 -9.93 12.29 17.59
C PHE A 274 -9.35 12.44 16.16
N TYR A 275 -9.82 11.73 15.12
CA TYR A 275 -9.17 11.73 13.78
C TYR A 275 -9.40 13.00 12.94
N ASN A 276 -10.65 13.47 12.94
CA ASN A 276 -11.08 14.62 12.15
C ASN A 276 -11.45 15.79 13.05
N THR A 277 -10.90 15.84 14.27
CA THR A 277 -11.29 16.90 15.19
C THR A 277 -10.83 18.20 14.58
N PRO A 278 -11.73 19.17 14.35
CA PRO A 278 -11.29 20.50 14.01
C PRO A 278 -10.51 21.05 15.21
N ILE A 279 -9.20 20.81 15.22
CA ILE A 279 -8.31 21.30 16.27
C ILE A 279 -8.16 22.78 16.00
N ILE A 280 -8.78 23.59 16.86
CA ILE A 280 -8.58 25.03 16.86
C ILE A 280 -7.08 25.27 16.98
N GLN A 281 -6.49 25.86 15.95
CA GLN A 281 -5.05 26.06 15.84
C GLN A 281 -4.55 26.87 17.03
N GLY A 282 -3.45 26.42 17.64
CA GLY A 282 -2.89 27.02 18.85
C GLY A 282 -3.48 26.52 20.17
N CYS A 283 -4.67 25.89 20.19
CA CYS A 283 -5.24 25.37 21.42
C CYS A 283 -4.40 24.24 22.03
N SER A 284 -4.16 24.35 23.34
CA SER A 284 -3.45 23.37 24.17
C SER A 284 -4.20 23.13 25.47
N ASN A 285 -3.83 22.06 26.18
CA ASN A 285 -4.32 21.79 27.53
C ASN A 285 -5.84 21.55 27.61
N SER A 286 -6.34 20.64 26.78
CA SER A 286 -7.76 20.27 26.77
C SER A 286 -8.14 19.47 28.01
N GLY A 287 -9.12 19.98 28.77
CA GLY A 287 -9.67 19.29 29.93
C GLY A 287 -10.29 17.93 29.59
N LEU A 288 -10.85 17.76 28.39
CA LEU A 288 -11.46 16.51 27.96
C LEU A 288 -10.41 15.39 27.79
N PHE A 289 -9.30 15.66 27.11
CA PHE A 289 -8.22 14.69 26.90
C PHE A 289 -7.52 14.32 28.21
N ARG A 290 -7.30 15.29 29.09
CA ARG A 290 -6.74 15.03 30.43
C ARG A 290 -7.70 14.20 31.28
N ALA A 291 -8.99 14.58 31.32
CA ALA A 291 -9.99 13.84 32.09
C ALA A 291 -10.13 12.40 31.57
N PHE A 292 -10.12 12.20 30.24
CA PHE A 292 -10.11 10.87 29.64
C PHE A 292 -8.92 10.03 30.13
N SER A 293 -7.71 10.60 30.09
CA SER A 293 -6.51 9.92 30.59
C SER A 293 -6.63 9.52 32.05
N GLU A 294 -7.03 10.45 32.92
CA GLU A 294 -7.16 10.19 34.36
C GLU A 294 -8.27 9.16 34.66
N PHE A 295 -9.38 9.21 33.91
CA PHE A 295 -10.49 8.27 34.01
C PHE A 295 -10.06 6.84 33.71
N ILE A 296 -9.42 6.59 32.56
CA ILE A 296 -8.99 5.25 32.14
C ILE A 296 -7.97 4.68 33.15
N LEU A 297 -6.96 5.47 33.52
CA LEU A 297 -5.92 5.05 34.45
C LEU A 297 -6.48 4.70 35.84
N HIS A 298 -7.52 5.42 36.30
CA HIS A 298 -8.20 5.13 37.56
C HIS A 298 -9.09 3.89 37.47
N ARG A 299 -9.93 3.79 36.43
CA ARG A 299 -10.89 2.69 36.27
C ARG A 299 -10.22 1.34 36.07
N LEU A 300 -9.07 1.32 35.38
CA LEU A 300 -8.26 0.12 35.20
C LEU A 300 -7.27 -0.13 36.36
N GLN A 301 -7.30 0.69 37.41
CA GLN A 301 -6.45 0.56 38.60
C GLN A 301 -4.94 0.49 38.25
N ILE A 302 -4.51 1.28 37.27
CA ILE A 302 -3.12 1.26 36.79
C ILE A 302 -2.19 1.79 37.89
N PRO A 303 -1.12 1.08 38.26
CA PRO A 303 -0.26 1.49 39.36
C PRO A 303 0.48 2.80 39.06
N TYR A 304 0.55 3.68 40.06
CA TYR A 304 1.24 4.96 39.98
C TYR A 304 2.46 4.98 40.89
N LYS A 305 3.60 5.39 40.36
CA LYS A 305 4.82 5.66 41.10
C LYS A 305 5.06 7.18 41.14
N PRO A 306 5.28 7.78 42.33
CA PRO A 306 5.54 9.20 42.44
C PRO A 306 6.82 9.59 41.69
N PRO A 307 6.98 10.88 41.32
CA PRO A 307 8.20 11.38 40.70
C PRO A 307 9.42 11.01 41.54
N GLN A 308 10.48 10.55 40.88
CA GLN A 308 11.75 10.22 41.50
C GLN A 308 12.82 11.21 41.07
N ARG A 309 13.97 11.22 41.76
CA ARG A 309 15.13 12.02 41.35
C ARG A 309 15.73 11.50 40.03
N ILE A 310 15.70 10.19 39.83
CA ILE A 310 16.18 9.52 38.61
C ILE A 310 15.11 9.67 37.52
N ILE A 311 15.51 10.10 36.32
CA ILE A 311 14.61 10.31 35.18
C ILE A 311 14.32 8.96 34.51
N ARG A 312 13.05 8.60 34.37
CA ARG A 312 12.63 7.33 33.75
C ARG A 312 12.43 7.52 32.24
N ILE A 313 13.27 6.89 31.44
CA ILE A 313 13.22 6.95 29.99
C ILE A 313 12.69 5.62 29.46
N THR A 314 11.62 5.66 28.69
CA THR A 314 11.07 4.47 28.02
C THR A 314 11.28 4.61 26.53
N TYR A 315 12.03 3.67 25.96
CA TYR A 315 12.22 3.55 24.52
C TYR A 315 11.28 2.47 23.96
N LEU A 316 10.40 2.89 23.04
CA LEU A 316 9.48 2.01 22.33
C LEU A 316 10.16 1.41 21.11
N SER A 317 10.66 0.18 21.27
CA SER A 317 11.25 -0.61 20.20
C SER A 317 10.16 -1.26 19.33
N ARG A 318 10.41 -1.30 18.02
CA ARG A 318 9.50 -1.88 17.03
C ARG A 318 10.11 -3.14 16.42
N ARG A 319 9.34 -4.22 16.37
CA ARG A 319 9.76 -5.48 15.74
C ARG A 319 9.10 -5.70 14.38
N THR A 320 8.55 -4.65 13.78
CA THR A 320 7.88 -4.68 12.47
C THR A 320 8.87 -4.58 11.32
N LYS A 321 8.60 -5.19 10.15
CA LYS A 321 9.47 -5.13 8.96
C LYS A 321 9.84 -3.70 8.49
N TYR A 322 9.05 -2.70 8.87
CA TYR A 322 9.23 -1.30 8.49
C TYR A 322 9.37 -0.39 9.71
N ARG A 323 10.02 0.76 9.55
CA ARG A 323 10.21 1.79 10.60
C ARG A 323 10.92 1.26 11.86
N GLN A 324 11.93 0.40 11.66
CA GLN A 324 12.85 -0.04 12.73
C GLN A 324 14.03 0.92 12.81
N VAL A 325 14.55 1.12 14.02
CA VAL A 325 15.84 1.80 14.22
C VAL A 325 16.92 0.71 14.19
N LEU A 326 17.88 0.83 13.27
CA LEU A 326 18.86 -0.24 13.03
C LEU A 326 19.96 -0.28 14.10
N ASN A 327 20.27 0.88 14.68
CA ASN A 327 21.30 1.06 15.70
C ASN A 327 20.68 1.37 17.08
N GLU A 328 19.56 0.72 17.43
CA GLU A 328 18.88 0.90 18.74
C GLU A 328 19.83 0.74 19.92
N GLU A 329 20.67 -0.30 19.92
CA GLU A 329 21.61 -0.59 21.01
C GLU A 329 22.67 0.52 21.16
N GLU A 330 23.17 1.06 20.04
CA GLU A 330 24.14 2.18 20.05
C GLU A 330 23.50 3.48 20.55
N LEU A 331 22.22 3.70 20.25
CA LEU A 331 21.47 4.87 20.71
C LEU A 331 21.14 4.80 22.21
N LEU A 332 20.88 3.59 22.74
CA LEU A 332 20.53 3.40 24.14
C LEU A 332 21.74 3.31 25.06
N ALA A 333 22.89 2.79 24.60
CA ALA A 333 24.08 2.62 25.44
C ALA A 333 24.55 3.91 26.16
N PRO A 334 24.60 5.10 25.52
CA PRO A 334 24.95 6.35 26.21
C PRO A 334 23.91 6.80 27.24
N LEU A 335 22.63 6.48 27.01
CA LEU A 335 21.56 6.81 27.95
C LEU A 335 21.62 5.88 29.17
N GLU A 336 21.89 4.59 28.95
CA GLU A 336 22.03 3.57 30.00
C GLU A 336 23.29 3.78 30.86
N ALA A 337 24.35 4.35 30.28
CA ALA A 337 25.58 4.67 31.00
C ALA A 337 25.44 5.86 31.97
N ASN A 338 24.38 6.66 31.86
CA ASN A 338 24.16 7.81 32.73
C ASN A 338 23.39 7.42 33.99
N GLU A 339 24.01 7.56 35.16
CA GLU A 339 23.43 7.21 36.47
C GLU A 339 22.19 8.04 36.86
N GLU A 340 21.96 9.18 36.20
CA GLU A 340 20.75 10.00 36.40
C GLU A 340 19.52 9.44 35.67
N TYR A 341 19.70 8.47 34.77
CA TYR A 341 18.65 7.90 33.93
C TYR A 341 18.35 6.45 34.28
N SER A 342 17.07 6.12 34.33
CA SER A 342 16.58 4.74 34.33
C SER A 342 15.98 4.47 32.96
N VAL A 343 16.75 3.84 32.08
CA VAL A 343 16.33 3.54 30.71
C VAL A 343 15.71 2.14 30.66
N GLN A 344 14.56 2.03 29.99
CA GLN A 344 13.95 0.73 29.68
C GLN A 344 13.58 0.66 28.19
N ARG A 345 13.97 -0.43 27.55
CA ARG A 345 13.54 -0.77 26.19
C ARG A 345 12.33 -1.69 26.25
N VAL A 346 11.23 -1.30 25.61
CA VAL A 346 9.96 -2.04 25.65
C VAL A 346 9.37 -2.18 24.25
N SER A 347 8.73 -3.32 23.99
CA SER A 347 7.88 -3.54 22.82
C SER A 347 6.46 -3.88 23.27
N TYR A 348 5.50 -3.03 22.90
CA TYR A 348 4.09 -3.18 23.33
C TYR A 348 3.33 -4.31 22.62
N GLU A 349 3.85 -4.84 21.51
CA GLU A 349 3.19 -5.87 20.69
C GLU A 349 2.85 -7.16 21.48
N ARG A 350 3.60 -7.47 22.54
CA ARG A 350 3.44 -8.71 23.33
C ARG A 350 2.97 -8.47 24.77
N LEU A 351 2.63 -7.24 25.13
CA LEU A 351 2.23 -6.89 26.49
C LEU A 351 0.72 -6.71 26.59
N PRO A 352 0.07 -7.18 27.67
CA PRO A 352 -1.31 -6.81 27.99
C PRO A 352 -1.48 -5.29 28.05
N PHE A 353 -2.67 -4.79 27.68
CA PHE A 353 -2.91 -3.34 27.62
C PHE A 353 -2.67 -2.64 28.96
N THR A 354 -3.08 -3.26 30.07
CA THR A 354 -2.84 -2.73 31.43
C THR A 354 -1.36 -2.56 31.75
N ASP A 355 -0.51 -3.46 31.24
CA ASP A 355 0.94 -3.40 31.47
C ASP A 355 1.58 -2.31 30.60
N GLN A 356 1.10 -2.14 29.36
CA GLN A 356 1.49 -1.00 28.51
C GLN A 356 1.16 0.33 29.19
N LEU A 357 -0.02 0.45 29.80
CA LEU A 357 -0.42 1.63 30.57
C LEU A 357 0.41 1.82 31.84
N ALA A 358 0.73 0.74 32.56
CA ALA A 358 1.56 0.81 33.76
C ALA A 358 2.97 1.32 33.46
N ILE A 359 3.57 0.89 32.35
CA ILE A 359 4.86 1.39 31.87
C ILE A 359 4.74 2.87 31.47
N THR A 360 3.75 3.19 30.64
CA THR A 360 3.53 4.56 30.13
C THR A 360 3.26 5.56 31.26
N ARG A 361 2.36 5.24 32.20
CA ARG A 361 2.01 6.10 33.35
C ARG A 361 3.24 6.42 34.22
N ASN A 362 4.25 5.56 34.20
CA ASN A 362 5.46 5.67 34.99
C ASN A 362 6.69 6.03 34.15
N THR A 363 6.50 6.75 33.06
CA THR A 363 7.55 7.24 32.15
C THR A 363 7.65 8.76 32.21
N ASP A 364 8.87 9.30 32.32
CA ASP A 364 9.12 10.76 32.27
C ASP A 364 9.49 11.22 30.86
N ILE A 365 10.24 10.40 30.11
CA ILE A 365 10.54 10.63 28.69
C ILE A 365 10.16 9.38 27.87
N LEU A 366 9.22 9.54 26.95
CA LEU A 366 8.82 8.47 26.02
C LEU A 366 9.45 8.72 24.65
N ILE A 367 10.31 7.81 24.21
CA ILE A 367 11.00 7.88 22.92
C ILE A 367 10.45 6.78 22.02
N GLY A 368 10.11 7.09 20.77
CA GLY A 368 9.69 6.06 19.82
C GLY A 368 9.53 6.54 18.39
N MET A 369 9.58 5.59 17.45
CA MET A 369 9.30 5.81 16.03
C MET A 369 7.84 6.16 15.77
N HIS A 370 7.58 7.04 14.80
CA HIS A 370 6.22 7.41 14.37
C HIS A 370 5.36 6.17 14.08
N GLY A 371 4.24 6.06 14.77
CA GLY A 371 3.28 4.97 14.62
C GLY A 371 2.43 4.74 15.87
N ALA A 372 1.54 3.76 15.78
CA ALA A 372 0.45 3.53 16.74
C ALA A 372 0.86 3.34 18.21
N GLY A 373 2.11 2.97 18.47
CA GLY A 373 2.64 2.91 19.84
C GLY A 373 2.63 4.27 20.53
N LEU A 374 2.85 5.37 19.79
CA LEU A 374 2.94 6.72 20.34
C LEU A 374 1.60 7.27 20.85
N THR A 375 0.46 6.66 20.51
CA THR A 375 -0.85 7.02 21.10
C THR A 375 -0.86 6.92 22.63
N HIS A 376 0.00 6.08 23.19
CA HIS A 376 0.20 5.96 24.63
C HIS A 376 0.62 7.28 25.28
N LEU A 377 1.08 8.28 24.52
CA LEU A 377 1.36 9.63 25.01
C LEU A 377 0.20 10.24 25.80
N LEU A 378 -1.03 9.81 25.54
CA LEU A 378 -2.23 10.26 26.25
C LEU A 378 -2.21 9.92 27.73
N PHE A 379 -1.51 8.85 28.13
CA PHE A 379 -1.44 8.35 29.50
C PHE A 379 -0.13 8.68 30.21
N LEU A 380 0.71 9.50 29.59
CA LEU A 380 1.92 10.01 30.22
C LEU A 380 1.57 10.93 31.42
N PRO A 381 2.45 11.02 32.42
CA PRO A 381 2.38 12.05 33.45
C PRO A 381 2.34 13.46 32.87
N ASN A 382 1.73 14.40 33.60
CA ASN A 382 1.57 15.79 33.14
C ASN A 382 2.91 16.52 32.91
N TRP A 383 4.01 16.08 33.54
CA TRP A 383 5.34 16.67 33.35
C TRP A 383 6.16 15.99 32.24
N ALA A 384 5.67 14.89 31.69
CA ALA A 384 6.44 14.06 30.78
C ALA A 384 6.67 14.72 29.42
N CYS A 385 7.67 14.21 28.70
CA CYS A 385 8.01 14.60 27.34
C CYS A 385 7.94 13.40 26.40
N ILE A 386 7.31 13.57 25.24
CA ILE A 386 7.44 12.65 24.12
C ILE A 386 8.55 13.13 23.18
N PHE A 387 9.37 12.19 22.73
CA PHE A 387 10.34 12.37 21.66
C PHE A 387 9.95 11.47 20.48
N GLU A 388 9.40 12.06 19.43
CA GLU A 388 9.01 11.35 18.22
C GLU A 388 10.18 11.26 17.23
N LEU A 389 10.59 10.03 16.92
CA LEU A 389 11.56 9.73 15.88
C LEU A 389 10.86 9.66 14.51
N TYR A 390 11.32 10.49 13.58
CA TYR A 390 10.89 10.59 12.18
C TYR A 390 9.36 10.77 11.98
N ASN A 391 8.92 11.99 11.72
CA ASN A 391 7.50 12.36 11.68
C ASN A 391 6.75 12.08 10.35
N CYS A 392 7.22 11.14 9.51
CA CYS A 392 6.55 10.66 8.28
C CYS A 392 5.88 11.73 7.39
N GLU A 393 6.40 12.97 7.35
CA GLU A 393 5.81 14.13 6.65
C GLU A 393 4.44 14.60 7.17
N ASP A 394 3.93 14.03 8.26
CA ASP A 394 2.79 14.54 9.03
C ASP A 394 3.27 14.97 10.43
N PRO A 395 3.91 16.15 10.53
CA PRO A 395 4.45 16.64 11.81
C PRO A 395 3.37 17.01 12.82
N ASN A 396 2.10 17.09 12.41
CA ASN A 396 1.04 17.61 13.25
C ASN A 396 0.30 16.48 13.99
N CYS A 397 0.26 15.25 13.46
CA CYS A 397 -0.48 14.13 14.05
C CYS A 397 -0.27 13.94 15.56
N TYR A 398 0.93 13.55 16.00
CA TYR A 398 1.22 13.34 17.43
C TYR A 398 1.56 14.63 18.18
N LYS A 399 2.04 15.66 17.47
CA LYS A 399 2.31 16.99 18.03
C LYS A 399 1.04 17.64 18.55
N ASP A 400 -0.03 17.61 17.75
CA ASP A 400 -1.32 18.18 18.14
C ASP A 400 -1.97 17.35 19.25
N LEU A 401 -1.84 16.02 19.21
CA LEU A 401 -2.31 15.14 20.27
C LEU A 401 -1.60 15.43 21.61
N ALA A 402 -0.26 15.57 21.58
CA ALA A 402 0.53 15.94 22.75
C ALA A 402 0.15 17.34 23.27
N ARG A 403 -0.06 18.31 22.37
CA ARG A 403 -0.52 19.66 22.70
C ARG A 403 -1.90 19.66 23.37
N LEU A 404 -2.84 18.88 22.85
CA LEU A 404 -4.19 18.72 23.42
C LEU A 404 -4.14 18.06 24.79
N ARG A 405 -3.34 16.99 24.95
CA ARG A 405 -3.14 16.35 26.25
C ARG A 405 -2.41 17.24 27.26
N GLY A 406 -1.58 18.17 26.79
CA GLY A 406 -0.77 19.04 27.64
C GLY A 406 0.57 18.43 28.06
N VAL A 407 1.10 17.48 27.28
CA VAL A 407 2.45 16.93 27.48
C VAL A 407 3.45 17.58 26.54
N ARG A 408 4.73 17.61 26.92
CA ARG A 408 5.77 18.24 26.11
C ARG A 408 6.07 17.38 24.90
N TYR A 409 6.17 18.00 23.73
CA TYR A 409 6.52 17.33 22.48
C TYR A 409 7.86 17.83 21.95
N ARG A 410 8.70 16.87 21.54
CA ARG A 410 9.95 17.07 20.82
C ARG A 410 10.00 16.08 19.67
N THR A 411 10.66 16.47 18.59
CA THR A 411 10.88 15.59 17.44
C THR A 411 12.27 15.82 16.89
N TRP A 412 12.67 14.92 16.01
CA TRP A 412 13.94 14.96 15.32
C TRP A 412 14.01 16.16 14.34
N GLU A 413 14.92 17.09 14.59
CA GLU A 413 15.08 18.30 13.76
C GLU A 413 16.07 18.10 12.61
N GLN A 414 17.07 17.21 12.78
CA GLN A 414 18.17 17.01 11.83
C GLN A 414 17.88 15.86 10.85
N ARG A 415 17.02 16.10 9.85
CA ARG A 415 16.59 15.09 8.87
C ARG A 415 17.74 14.30 8.19
N GLN A 416 18.95 14.87 8.13
CA GLN A 416 20.13 14.27 7.50
C GLN A 416 20.72 13.07 8.27
N LEU A 417 20.46 12.96 9.58
CA LEU A 417 20.96 11.86 10.42
C LEU A 417 20.04 10.63 10.43
N ALA A 418 18.84 10.74 9.84
CA ALA A 418 17.94 9.62 9.63
C ALA A 418 18.11 9.12 8.19
N GLU A 419 19.17 8.36 7.95
CA GLU A 419 19.29 7.59 6.72
C GLU A 419 18.21 6.49 6.76
N MET A 420 17.10 6.72 6.05
CA MET A 420 16.16 5.64 5.78
C MET A 420 16.89 4.59 4.95
N GLY A 421 17.31 3.50 5.60
CA GLY A 421 17.78 2.30 4.87
C GLY A 421 16.73 1.92 3.82
N ASP A 422 17.20 1.60 2.61
CA ASP A 422 16.47 1.51 1.33
C ASP A 422 15.13 0.77 1.32
N TYR A 423 14.10 1.30 1.99
CA TYR A 423 12.72 0.86 1.86
C TYR A 423 11.86 2.02 1.36
N VAL A 424 11.71 2.01 0.05
CA VAL A 424 10.77 2.80 -0.75
C VAL A 424 9.39 2.79 -0.09
N THR A 425 8.99 3.91 0.52
CA THR A 425 7.59 4.18 0.87
C THR A 425 6.80 4.36 -0.42
N TYR A 426 6.16 3.29 -0.88
CA TYR A 426 5.12 3.38 -1.91
C TYR A 426 3.88 3.99 -1.24
N ARG A 427 3.60 5.26 -1.53
CA ARG A 427 2.38 5.95 -1.11
C ARG A 427 1.21 5.25 -1.81
N SER A 428 0.40 4.51 -1.03
CA SER A 428 -0.74 3.70 -1.50
C SER A 428 -1.98 4.51 -1.85
N ASP A 429 -1.91 5.85 -1.76
CA ASP A 429 -3.10 6.71 -1.77
C ASP A 429 -3.27 7.51 -3.08
N GLU A 430 -2.43 7.28 -4.09
CA GLU A 430 -2.72 7.70 -5.46
C GLU A 430 -2.89 6.45 -6.32
N LEU A 431 -4.14 6.01 -6.42
CA LEU A 431 -4.62 5.34 -7.63
C LEU A 431 -4.44 6.39 -8.76
N ASP A 432 -3.24 6.49 -9.31
CA ASP A 432 -2.86 7.47 -10.34
C ASP A 432 -3.49 7.02 -11.66
N LEU A 433 -4.81 7.07 -11.69
CA LEU A 433 -5.62 7.09 -12.90
C LEU A 433 -5.09 8.27 -13.74
N LEU A 434 -4.63 7.98 -14.95
CA LEU A 434 -4.55 8.95 -16.05
C LEU A 434 -3.43 10.00 -15.96
N SER A 435 -2.20 9.63 -15.57
CA SER A 435 -1.12 10.63 -15.46
C SER A 435 -0.12 10.58 -16.61
N TRP A 436 0.25 11.79 -17.09
CA TRP A 436 1.37 12.07 -17.99
C TRP A 436 2.68 11.36 -17.61
N ARG A 437 2.80 10.97 -16.34
CA ARG A 437 3.90 10.17 -15.79
C ARG A 437 4.06 8.83 -16.51
N SER A 438 2.99 8.08 -16.78
CA SER A 438 3.08 6.77 -17.47
C SER A 438 3.62 6.92 -18.90
N VAL A 439 3.26 8.01 -19.59
CA VAL A 439 3.78 8.34 -20.93
C VAL A 439 5.25 8.70 -20.85
N LYS A 440 5.64 9.53 -19.87
CA LYS A 440 7.04 9.90 -19.64
C LYS A 440 7.89 8.68 -19.32
N GLU A 441 7.45 7.82 -18.40
CA GLU A 441 8.12 6.56 -18.04
C GLU A 441 8.27 5.65 -19.27
N SER A 442 7.23 5.55 -20.10
CA SER A 442 7.27 4.77 -21.36
C SER A 442 8.36 5.25 -22.31
N LEU A 443 8.52 6.58 -22.44
CA LEU A 443 9.54 7.20 -23.29
C LEU A 443 10.94 7.09 -22.67
N ASP A 444 11.08 7.35 -21.36
CA ASP A 444 12.34 7.25 -20.63
C ASP A 444 12.88 5.81 -20.71
N SER A 445 12.01 4.80 -20.51
CA SER A 445 12.33 3.38 -20.67
C SER A 445 12.81 3.03 -22.08
N PHE A 446 12.17 3.58 -23.12
CA PHE A 446 12.65 3.41 -24.49
C PHE A 446 14.03 4.05 -24.69
N LEU A 447 14.24 5.28 -24.19
CA LEU A 447 15.51 6.01 -24.33
C LEU A 447 16.69 5.31 -23.65
N VAL A 448 16.45 4.59 -22.54
CA VAL A 448 17.48 3.75 -21.87
C VAL A 448 18.06 2.68 -22.80
N THR A 449 17.32 2.22 -23.81
CA THR A 449 17.82 1.21 -24.76
C THR A 449 18.73 1.77 -25.85
N ILE A 450 18.62 3.07 -26.16
CA ILE A 450 19.30 3.70 -27.31
C ILE A 450 20.83 3.60 -27.26
N PRO A 451 21.52 3.76 -26.11
CA PRO A 451 22.97 3.61 -26.04
C PRO A 451 23.45 2.20 -26.37
N THR A 452 22.66 1.17 -26.03
CA THR A 452 22.97 -0.22 -26.40
C THR A 452 22.88 -0.39 -27.93
N VAL A 453 21.85 0.21 -28.55
CA VAL A 453 21.69 0.26 -30.01
C VAL A 453 22.88 0.97 -30.67
N LEU A 454 23.27 2.14 -30.15
CA LEU A 454 24.43 2.89 -30.63
C LEU A 454 25.72 2.09 -30.47
N GLY A 455 25.91 1.42 -29.34
CA GLY A 455 27.03 0.53 -29.08
C GLY A 455 27.15 -0.57 -30.14
N PHE A 456 26.04 -1.22 -30.50
CA PHE A 456 26.05 -2.22 -31.59
C PHE A 456 26.49 -1.62 -32.94
N VAL A 457 25.99 -0.43 -33.29
CA VAL A 457 26.38 0.27 -34.52
C VAL A 457 27.87 0.64 -34.51
N LEU A 458 28.37 1.20 -33.40
CA LEU A 458 29.78 1.57 -33.24
C LEU A 458 30.70 0.35 -33.28
N CYS A 459 30.31 -0.77 -32.65
CA CYS A 459 31.06 -2.02 -32.71
C CYS A 459 31.20 -2.54 -34.14
N ARG A 460 30.14 -2.45 -34.96
CA ARG A 460 30.21 -2.85 -36.37
C ARG A 460 31.18 -1.96 -37.15
N LEU A 461 31.19 -0.64 -36.90
CA LEU A 461 32.06 0.32 -37.58
C LEU A 461 33.54 0.18 -37.18
N PHE A 462 33.83 0.04 -35.89
CA PHE A 462 35.19 0.07 -35.35
C PHE A 462 35.83 -1.31 -35.19
N CYS A 463 35.05 -2.35 -34.83
CA CYS A 463 35.57 -3.67 -34.50
C CYS A 463 35.42 -4.72 -35.62
N GLY A 464 34.74 -4.37 -36.73
CA GLY A 464 34.44 -5.30 -37.82
C GLY A 464 35.66 -5.92 -38.51
N HIS A 465 36.82 -5.26 -38.46
CA HIS A 465 38.08 -5.74 -39.04
C HIS A 465 38.75 -6.86 -38.22
N LEU A 466 38.35 -7.05 -36.96
CA LEU A 466 38.93 -8.03 -36.04
C LEU A 466 38.21 -9.39 -36.12
N SER A 467 38.94 -10.48 -35.89
CA SER A 467 38.37 -11.84 -35.91
C SER A 467 37.28 -12.03 -34.84
N PRO A 468 36.11 -12.64 -35.16
CA PRO A 468 34.98 -12.82 -34.23
C PRO A 468 35.30 -13.63 -32.97
N LYS A 469 36.34 -14.47 -32.99
CA LYS A 469 36.74 -15.31 -31.84
C LYS A 469 37.88 -14.69 -31.02
N CYS A 470 38.28 -13.45 -31.30
CA CYS A 470 39.41 -12.79 -30.65
C CYS A 470 38.98 -12.08 -29.35
N TRP A 471 39.74 -12.28 -28.27
CA TRP A 471 39.52 -11.55 -27.00
C TRP A 471 39.64 -10.03 -27.16
N ARG A 472 40.53 -9.54 -28.04
CA ARG A 472 40.67 -8.10 -28.29
C ARG A 472 39.38 -7.48 -28.84
N ARG A 473 38.70 -8.20 -29.74
CA ARG A 473 37.41 -7.78 -30.29
C ARG A 473 36.34 -7.77 -29.19
N PHE A 474 36.24 -8.85 -28.41
CA PHE A 474 35.29 -8.94 -27.31
C PHE A 474 35.48 -7.83 -26.25
N LEU A 475 36.73 -7.51 -25.88
CA LEU A 475 37.04 -6.45 -24.92
C LEU A 475 36.62 -5.06 -25.43
N LEU A 476 36.94 -4.74 -26.69
CA LEU A 476 36.51 -3.48 -27.31
C LEU A 476 35.00 -3.40 -27.43
N GLU A 477 34.34 -4.49 -27.82
CA GLU A 477 32.88 -4.56 -27.89
C GLU A 477 32.23 -4.40 -26.50
N PHE A 478 32.82 -4.99 -25.45
CA PHE A 478 32.33 -4.81 -24.07
C PHE A 478 32.50 -3.36 -23.59
N LEU A 479 33.59 -2.69 -23.93
CA LEU A 479 33.79 -1.27 -23.60
C LEU A 479 32.82 -0.34 -24.32
N LEU A 480 32.41 -0.69 -25.55
CA LEU A 480 31.49 0.11 -26.36
C LEU A 480 30.00 -0.21 -26.08
N ILE A 481 29.70 -1.36 -25.49
CA ILE A 481 28.33 -1.82 -25.21
C ILE A 481 28.10 -1.92 -23.70
N GLY A 482 28.83 -2.82 -23.03
CA GLY A 482 28.62 -3.15 -21.62
C GLY A 482 28.84 -1.98 -20.67
N LEU A 483 29.94 -1.24 -20.83
CA LEU A 483 30.25 -0.10 -19.95
C LEU A 483 29.21 1.03 -20.08
N PRO A 484 28.81 1.49 -21.29
CA PRO A 484 27.71 2.43 -21.44
C PRO A 484 26.37 1.91 -20.90
N THR A 485 26.03 0.62 -21.11
CA THR A 485 24.82 0.01 -20.54
C THR A 485 24.83 0.10 -19.02
N VAL A 486 25.96 -0.21 -18.35
CA VAL A 486 26.06 -0.10 -16.89
C VAL A 486 25.90 1.35 -16.44
N ILE A 487 26.68 2.28 -17.01
CA ILE A 487 26.68 3.69 -16.61
C ILE A 487 25.28 4.33 -16.71
N LEU A 488 24.52 4.03 -17.77
CA LEU A 488 23.16 4.57 -17.94
C LEU A 488 22.15 3.96 -16.97
N VAL A 489 22.32 2.67 -16.65
CA VAL A 489 21.46 2.00 -15.69
C VAL A 489 21.74 2.47 -14.24
N THR A 490 22.92 3.04 -13.96
CA THR A 490 23.36 3.42 -12.60
C THR A 490 23.52 4.92 -12.32
N VAL A 491 23.95 5.76 -13.28
CA VAL A 491 24.45 7.13 -12.97
C VAL A 491 23.94 8.21 -13.92
N GLY A 492 23.47 7.92 -15.14
CA GLY A 492 23.25 8.97 -16.14
C GLY A 492 21.97 8.92 -16.96
N THR A 493 21.12 9.93 -16.79
CA THR A 493 20.42 10.61 -17.91
C THR A 493 21.44 11.53 -18.59
N ILE A 494 21.70 11.32 -19.88
CA ILE A 494 22.07 12.30 -20.92
C ILE A 494 22.43 11.50 -22.19
N VAL A 495 21.72 11.74 -23.30
CA VAL A 495 22.21 12.28 -24.58
C VAL A 495 21.15 12.04 -25.65
N GLY A 496 20.81 13.11 -26.36
CA GLY A 496 20.34 13.02 -27.74
C GLY A 496 20.76 14.26 -28.52
N TYR A 497 21.92 14.23 -29.17
CA TYR A 497 22.18 15.09 -30.33
C TYR A 497 23.14 14.39 -31.29
N ILE A 498 22.62 13.79 -32.36
CA ILE A 498 23.39 13.63 -33.61
C ILE A 498 22.44 13.80 -34.80
N TYR A 499 22.79 14.78 -35.64
CA TYR A 499 22.09 15.30 -36.81
C TYR A 499 22.08 14.34 -38.01
N GLY A 500 21.15 14.63 -38.93
CA GLY A 500 20.99 13.98 -40.22
C GLY A 500 22.09 14.31 -41.23
N ASN A 501 22.30 13.35 -42.13
CA ASN A 501 22.78 13.63 -43.47
C ASN A 501 22.14 12.64 -44.45
N VAL A 502 21.78 13.20 -45.59
CA VAL A 502 21.01 12.67 -46.71
C VAL A 502 21.52 11.30 -47.18
N ALA A 503 20.59 10.36 -47.40
CA ALA A 503 20.90 9.05 -47.96
C ALA A 503 21.20 9.15 -49.47
N PRO A 504 22.27 8.53 -49.99
CA PRO A 504 22.50 8.43 -51.43
C PRO A 504 21.53 7.43 -52.08
N ASN A 505 21.16 7.66 -53.33
CA ASN A 505 20.38 6.71 -54.14
C ASN A 505 21.21 5.45 -54.43
N PRO A 506 20.76 4.24 -54.02
CA PRO A 506 21.47 3.03 -54.37
C PRO A 506 21.11 2.54 -55.78
N THR A 507 22.11 2.04 -56.48
CA THR A 507 21.97 1.29 -57.73
C THR A 507 21.59 -0.17 -57.42
N HIS A 508 20.78 -0.78 -58.29
CA HIS A 508 20.15 -2.10 -58.17
C HIS A 508 20.86 -3.12 -57.26
N HIS A 509 20.36 -3.29 -56.03
CA HIS A 509 20.80 -4.31 -55.10
C HIS A 509 19.59 -4.98 -54.44
N GLU A 510 19.68 -6.31 -54.25
CA GLU A 510 18.69 -7.12 -53.55
C GLU A 510 19.10 -7.29 -52.08
N TYR A 511 18.25 -6.83 -51.17
CA TYR A 511 18.42 -6.94 -49.74
C TYR A 511 17.97 -8.33 -49.28
N GLU A 512 18.88 -9.12 -48.73
CA GLU A 512 18.59 -10.45 -48.19
C GLU A 512 18.15 -10.32 -46.71
N ILE A 513 16.87 -10.54 -46.44
CA ILE A 513 16.31 -10.57 -45.08
C ILE A 513 16.52 -11.95 -44.43
N GLY A 514 16.56 -13.01 -45.25
CA GLY A 514 16.81 -14.39 -44.85
C GLY A 514 15.81 -14.97 -43.83
N LYS A 515 15.96 -16.27 -43.55
CA LYS A 515 15.11 -17.01 -42.60
C LYS A 515 15.36 -16.69 -41.11
N ARG A 516 16.45 -15.97 -40.80
CA ARG A 516 16.81 -15.48 -39.46
C ARG A 516 17.29 -14.04 -39.54
N PRO A 517 16.38 -13.07 -39.47
CA PRO A 517 16.72 -11.66 -39.58
C PRO A 517 17.71 -11.21 -38.50
N ILE A 518 18.68 -10.41 -38.92
CA ILE A 518 19.73 -9.87 -38.05
C ILE A 518 19.12 -8.94 -37.00
N VAL A 519 18.07 -8.21 -37.39
CA VAL A 519 17.29 -7.34 -36.49
C VAL A 519 16.70 -8.06 -35.28
N PHE A 520 16.22 -9.31 -35.43
CA PHE A 520 15.69 -10.09 -34.31
C PHE A 520 16.80 -10.63 -33.40
N THR A 521 18.00 -10.85 -33.94
CA THR A 521 19.19 -11.25 -33.17
C THR A 521 19.71 -10.07 -32.35
N LEU A 522 19.70 -8.85 -32.89
CA LEU A 522 20.04 -7.62 -32.18
C LEU A 522 19.00 -7.28 -31.09
N LEU A 523 17.70 -7.43 -31.39
CA LEU A 523 16.62 -7.24 -30.41
C LEU A 523 16.79 -8.18 -29.20
N ARG A 524 17.03 -9.48 -29.43
CA ARG A 524 17.27 -10.46 -28.36
C ARG A 524 18.54 -10.15 -27.54
N ALA A 525 19.62 -9.73 -28.19
CA ALA A 525 20.84 -9.32 -27.47
C ALA A 525 20.61 -8.08 -26.59
N THR A 526 19.79 -7.13 -27.05
CA THR A 526 19.37 -5.96 -26.25
C THR A 526 18.65 -6.42 -24.98
N ALA A 527 17.69 -7.34 -25.14
CA ALA A 527 16.93 -7.90 -24.01
C ALA A 527 17.83 -8.65 -23.02
N TYR A 528 18.72 -9.52 -23.48
CA TYR A 528 19.63 -10.27 -22.62
C TYR A 528 20.62 -9.38 -21.86
N SER A 529 21.20 -8.39 -22.54
CA SER A 529 22.15 -7.45 -21.92
C SER A 529 21.46 -6.56 -20.89
N GLY A 530 20.31 -5.97 -21.23
CA GLY A 530 19.54 -5.11 -20.32
C GLY A 530 19.02 -5.88 -19.11
N THR A 531 18.52 -7.10 -19.31
CA THR A 531 18.04 -7.96 -18.21
C THR A 531 19.16 -8.33 -17.25
N CYS A 532 20.35 -8.68 -17.78
CA CYS A 532 21.51 -8.99 -16.95
C CYS A 532 21.90 -7.81 -16.06
N ALA A 533 22.03 -6.61 -16.65
CA ALA A 533 22.35 -5.40 -15.90
C ALA A 533 21.29 -5.11 -14.82
N ALA A 534 20.01 -5.11 -15.20
CA ALA A 534 18.92 -4.69 -14.33
C ALA A 534 18.72 -5.62 -13.13
N ILE A 535 18.83 -6.95 -13.31
CA ILE A 535 18.58 -7.93 -12.23
C ILE A 535 19.46 -7.71 -11.01
N LEU A 536 20.72 -7.29 -11.20
CA LEU A 536 21.61 -6.95 -10.08
C LEU A 536 21.56 -5.45 -9.75
N ALA A 537 21.37 -4.59 -10.76
CA ALA A 537 21.43 -3.14 -10.54
C ALA A 537 20.35 -2.64 -9.58
N VAL A 538 19.16 -3.25 -9.58
CA VAL A 538 18.04 -2.88 -8.68
C VAL A 538 18.38 -2.94 -7.20
N ASP A 539 19.34 -3.77 -6.81
CA ASP A 539 19.77 -3.96 -5.43
C ASP A 539 20.73 -2.84 -4.96
N PHE A 540 21.19 -1.96 -5.87
CA PHE A 540 22.03 -0.81 -5.53
C PHE A 540 21.18 0.48 -5.32
N PRO A 541 21.59 1.36 -4.39
CA PRO A 541 20.94 2.67 -4.19
C PRO A 541 21.01 3.57 -5.42
N SER A 542 22.06 3.41 -6.24
CA SER A 542 22.31 4.17 -7.46
C SER A 542 21.26 3.92 -8.56
N TYR A 543 20.54 2.80 -8.49
CA TYR A 543 19.57 2.44 -9.52
C TYR A 543 18.32 3.33 -9.44
N PRO A 544 17.96 4.07 -10.51
CA PRO A 544 16.82 4.98 -10.47
C PRO A 544 15.54 4.24 -10.10
N THR A 545 14.82 4.77 -9.10
CA THR A 545 13.55 4.18 -8.64
C THR A 545 12.51 4.11 -9.76
N ALA A 546 12.52 5.06 -10.70
CA ALA A 546 11.67 5.08 -11.89
C ALA A 546 11.93 3.92 -12.89
N TYR A 547 13.07 3.23 -12.79
CA TYR A 547 13.41 2.09 -13.64
C TYR A 547 13.12 0.74 -12.98
N ARG A 548 12.64 0.72 -11.72
CA ARG A 548 12.25 -0.51 -11.01
C ARG A 548 10.89 -0.99 -11.48
N LYS A 549 10.64 -2.30 -11.41
CA LYS A 549 9.39 -2.93 -11.85
C LYS A 549 8.15 -2.23 -11.30
N SER A 550 7.17 -1.99 -12.15
CA SER A 550 5.87 -1.43 -11.73
C SER A 550 5.02 -2.49 -11.02
N ARG A 551 4.44 -2.14 -9.86
CA ARG A 551 3.59 -3.04 -9.05
C ARG A 551 2.10 -2.92 -9.35
N THR A 552 1.64 -1.79 -9.90
CA THR A 552 0.25 -1.58 -10.30
C THR A 552 0.22 -1.08 -11.75
N PHE A 553 0.24 0.23 -11.94
CA PHE A 553 0.38 0.90 -13.24
C PHE A 553 1.78 1.54 -13.35
N GLY A 554 2.32 1.58 -14.56
CA GLY A 554 3.64 2.11 -14.89
C GLY A 554 4.29 1.39 -16.07
N ALA A 555 5.31 2.03 -16.64
CA ALA A 555 6.02 1.57 -17.84
C ALA A 555 7.54 1.67 -17.64
N SER A 556 8.05 1.04 -16.58
CA SER A 556 9.45 1.12 -16.17
C SER A 556 10.40 0.30 -17.07
N ALA A 557 11.69 0.58 -17.02
CA ALA A 557 12.67 -0.09 -17.87
C ALA A 557 12.77 -1.60 -17.60
N MET A 558 12.59 -2.03 -16.34
CA MET A 558 12.53 -3.46 -15.98
C MET A 558 11.30 -4.17 -16.53
N ASP A 559 10.21 -3.45 -16.81
CA ASP A 559 8.99 -4.04 -17.33
C ASP A 559 9.16 -4.49 -18.79
N MET A 560 10.15 -3.98 -19.53
CA MET A 560 10.44 -4.41 -20.90
C MET A 560 10.97 -5.85 -21.03
N GLY A 561 11.62 -6.39 -19.99
CA GLY A 561 12.43 -7.62 -20.09
C GLY A 561 11.68 -8.88 -20.52
N ILE A 562 10.40 -9.01 -20.14
CA ILE A 562 9.57 -10.17 -20.50
C ILE A 562 8.97 -10.00 -21.90
N GLY A 563 8.65 -8.76 -22.28
CA GLY A 563 8.04 -8.43 -23.57
C GLY A 563 8.98 -8.51 -24.76
N LEU A 564 10.29 -8.29 -24.57
CA LEU A 564 11.30 -8.29 -25.63
C LEU A 564 11.82 -9.68 -26.02
N ASN A 565 11.45 -10.74 -25.28
CA ASN A 565 11.93 -12.09 -25.55
C ASN A 565 11.15 -12.75 -26.70
N THR A 566 11.69 -12.67 -27.92
CA THR A 566 11.14 -13.37 -29.09
C THR A 566 11.48 -14.87 -29.03
N ALA A 567 10.46 -15.73 -29.02
CA ALA A 567 10.65 -17.17 -28.94
C ALA A 567 10.55 -17.86 -30.31
N ASP A 568 11.53 -18.72 -30.58
CA ASP A 568 11.62 -19.58 -31.78
C ASP A 568 10.61 -20.75 -31.70
N LEU A 569 9.92 -21.03 -32.80
CA LEU A 569 8.69 -21.81 -32.88
C LEU A 569 8.90 -23.31 -33.16
N ARG A 570 10.13 -23.81 -33.06
CA ARG A 570 10.45 -25.18 -33.51
C ARG A 570 10.79 -26.08 -32.34
N LYS A 571 9.75 -26.81 -31.88
CA LYS A 571 9.72 -27.96 -30.92
C LYS A 571 9.04 -27.60 -29.59
N LEU A 572 7.71 -27.61 -29.61
CA LEU A 572 6.83 -27.37 -28.45
C LEU A 572 7.27 -28.10 -27.15
N PRO A 573 7.48 -29.43 -27.13
CA PRO A 573 7.92 -30.11 -25.90
C PRO A 573 9.36 -29.75 -25.51
N ARG A 574 10.26 -29.52 -26.47
CA ARG A 574 11.66 -29.15 -26.16
C ARG A 574 11.83 -27.72 -25.66
N SER A 575 10.81 -26.85 -25.83
CA SER A 575 10.83 -25.49 -25.28
C SER A 575 9.95 -25.31 -24.05
N VAL A 576 8.81 -26.01 -23.95
CA VAL A 576 7.85 -25.83 -22.84
C VAL A 576 8.28 -26.63 -21.61
N VAL A 577 8.65 -27.91 -21.79
CA VAL A 577 8.99 -28.80 -20.66
C VAL A 577 10.17 -28.26 -19.85
N PRO A 578 11.30 -27.80 -20.43
CA PRO A 578 12.39 -27.24 -19.64
C PRO A 578 12.00 -26.00 -18.84
N LEU A 579 11.12 -25.14 -19.39
CA LEU A 579 10.65 -23.94 -18.68
C LEU A 579 9.76 -24.30 -17.49
N LEU A 580 8.84 -25.25 -17.66
CA LEU A 580 7.99 -25.70 -16.56
C LEU A 580 8.79 -26.42 -15.46
N VAL A 581 9.79 -27.22 -15.85
CA VAL A 581 10.70 -27.89 -14.90
C VAL A 581 11.55 -26.87 -14.15
N LEU A 582 12.11 -25.86 -14.82
CA LEU A 582 12.84 -24.76 -14.17
C LEU A 582 11.93 -23.95 -13.24
N GLY A 583 10.68 -23.70 -13.65
CA GLY A 583 9.67 -23.06 -12.83
C GLY A 583 9.41 -23.83 -11.54
N LEU A 584 9.21 -25.14 -11.65
CA LEU A 584 9.01 -26.02 -10.50
C LEU A 584 10.24 -26.08 -9.60
N ALA A 585 11.42 -26.27 -10.17
CA ALA A 585 12.69 -26.31 -9.43
C ALA A 585 12.91 -25.00 -8.66
N ARG A 586 12.65 -23.84 -9.27
CA ARG A 586 12.74 -22.54 -8.60
C ARG A 586 11.79 -22.44 -7.42
N THR A 587 10.51 -22.81 -7.60
CA THR A 587 9.53 -22.76 -6.51
C THR A 587 9.94 -23.68 -5.36
N ILE A 588 10.37 -24.92 -5.64
CA ILE A 588 10.85 -25.85 -4.62
C ILE A 588 12.05 -25.28 -3.86
N VAL A 589 13.07 -24.76 -4.58
CA VAL A 589 14.27 -24.20 -3.95
C VAL A 589 13.90 -23.03 -3.05
N ILE A 590 13.14 -22.05 -3.55
CA ILE A 590 12.75 -20.84 -2.79
C ILE A 590 11.93 -21.20 -1.54
N THR A 591 10.97 -22.12 -1.66
CA THR A 591 10.18 -22.60 -0.52
C THR A 591 11.04 -23.38 0.48
N SER A 592 12.05 -24.14 0.02
CA SER A 592 12.92 -24.92 0.90
C SER A 592 13.93 -24.08 1.70
N ILE A 593 14.33 -22.91 1.17
CA ILE A 593 15.26 -21.98 1.83
C ILE A 593 14.56 -20.87 2.62
N ASP A 594 13.23 -20.94 2.76
CA ASP A 594 12.35 -19.94 3.39
C ASP A 594 12.58 -18.50 2.87
N TYR A 595 12.93 -18.38 1.59
CA TYR A 595 13.16 -17.08 0.95
C TYR A 595 11.84 -16.49 0.50
N HIS A 596 11.57 -15.26 0.92
CA HIS A 596 10.31 -14.58 0.61
C HIS A 596 10.30 -14.09 -0.84
N GLN A 597 9.45 -14.67 -1.70
CA GLN A 597 9.17 -14.16 -3.04
C GLN A 597 8.15 -13.01 -2.96
N ASP A 598 8.28 -12.02 -3.85
CA ASP A 598 7.28 -10.96 -4.00
C ASP A 598 6.01 -11.54 -4.65
N GLU A 599 4.96 -11.69 -3.85
CA GLU A 599 3.66 -12.24 -4.27
C GLU A 599 2.95 -11.33 -5.28
N SER A 600 3.30 -10.04 -5.34
CA SER A 600 2.70 -9.08 -6.29
C SER A 600 3.16 -9.27 -7.74
N GLU A 601 4.18 -10.10 -8.01
CA GLU A 601 4.67 -10.29 -9.39
C GLU A 601 3.88 -11.33 -10.18
N TYR A 602 3.66 -12.51 -9.60
CA TYR A 602 2.98 -13.64 -10.26
C TYR A 602 2.06 -14.42 -9.31
N GLY A 603 1.96 -13.97 -8.06
CA GLY A 603 1.38 -14.73 -6.96
C GLY A 603 2.39 -15.60 -6.22
N LYS A 604 1.87 -16.44 -5.33
CA LYS A 604 2.63 -17.23 -4.35
C LYS A 604 3.39 -18.40 -4.96
N HIS A 605 2.84 -19.07 -5.97
CA HIS A 605 3.39 -20.33 -6.50
C HIS A 605 3.94 -20.19 -7.92
N LEU A 606 3.41 -19.24 -8.69
CA LEU A 606 3.84 -19.00 -10.06
C LEU A 606 5.09 -18.11 -10.11
N ASN A 607 5.83 -18.21 -11.21
CA ASN A 607 6.99 -17.40 -11.50
C ASN A 607 7.12 -17.20 -13.02
N ALA A 608 8.05 -16.35 -13.45
CA ALA A 608 8.22 -16.01 -14.86
C ALA A 608 8.42 -17.22 -15.79
N PHE A 609 9.06 -18.31 -15.32
CA PHE A 609 9.23 -19.51 -16.15
C PHE A 609 7.91 -20.24 -16.40
N PHE A 610 7.01 -20.29 -15.40
CA PHE A 610 5.66 -20.82 -15.56
C PHE A 610 4.87 -19.99 -16.56
N ILE A 611 4.88 -18.66 -16.43
CA ILE A 611 4.17 -17.77 -17.35
C ILE A 611 4.68 -17.96 -18.78
N LEU A 612 6.00 -17.91 -19.01
CA LEU A 612 6.58 -18.13 -20.34
C LEU A 612 6.27 -19.51 -20.92
N GLY A 613 6.30 -20.56 -20.09
CA GLY A 613 5.97 -21.92 -20.50
C GLY A 613 4.51 -22.08 -20.91
N LEU A 614 3.59 -21.55 -20.10
CA LEU A 614 2.15 -21.59 -20.36
C LEU A 614 1.76 -20.70 -21.54
N THR A 615 2.34 -19.51 -21.67
CA THR A 615 2.14 -18.63 -22.83
C THR A 615 2.54 -19.32 -24.13
N LYS A 616 3.69 -20.00 -24.16
CA LYS A 616 4.13 -20.77 -25.34
C LYS A 616 3.20 -21.93 -25.65
N LEU A 617 2.72 -22.64 -24.61
CA LEU A 617 1.78 -23.74 -24.76
C LEU A 617 0.47 -23.25 -25.38
N MET A 618 -0.18 -22.26 -24.74
CA MET A 618 -1.46 -21.70 -25.19
C MET A 618 -1.34 -21.03 -26.57
N GLY A 619 -0.30 -20.22 -26.77
CA GLY A 619 -0.05 -19.55 -28.04
C GLY A 619 0.17 -20.52 -29.20
N SER A 620 0.87 -21.62 -28.97
CA SER A 620 1.04 -22.67 -29.99
C SER A 620 -0.26 -23.40 -30.30
N LEU A 621 -1.09 -23.67 -29.27
CA LEU A 621 -2.41 -24.28 -29.46
C LEU A 621 -3.35 -23.36 -30.25
N TYR A 622 -3.34 -22.06 -29.96
CA TYR A 622 -4.12 -21.06 -30.68
C TYR A 622 -3.62 -20.87 -32.11
N SER A 623 -2.31 -20.73 -32.32
CA SER A 623 -1.74 -20.60 -33.66
C SER A 623 -1.97 -21.85 -34.52
N ALA A 624 -2.10 -23.05 -33.92
CA ALA A 624 -2.38 -24.28 -34.66
C ALA A 624 -3.82 -24.34 -35.22
N ARG A 625 -4.76 -23.58 -34.65
CA ARG A 625 -6.15 -23.53 -35.10
C ARG A 625 -6.41 -22.49 -36.19
N VAL A 626 -5.40 -21.72 -36.56
CA VAL A 626 -5.51 -20.62 -37.51
C VAL A 626 -4.85 -20.99 -38.84
N HIS A 627 -5.53 -20.71 -39.96
CA HIS A 627 -5.06 -21.09 -41.30
C HIS A 627 -4.47 -19.92 -42.10
N SER A 628 -4.80 -18.66 -41.77
CA SER A 628 -4.26 -17.46 -42.45
C SER A 628 -3.63 -16.47 -41.48
N ASP A 629 -2.69 -15.66 -41.96
CA ASP A 629 -2.03 -14.63 -41.13
C ASP A 629 -3.01 -13.51 -40.70
N ASP A 630 -4.03 -13.22 -41.50
CA ASP A 630 -5.08 -12.24 -41.13
C ASP A 630 -5.95 -12.77 -39.97
N GLN A 631 -6.29 -14.07 -39.98
CA GLN A 631 -6.97 -14.71 -38.86
C GLN A 631 -6.09 -14.72 -37.61
N LEU A 632 -4.76 -14.83 -37.76
CA LEU A 632 -3.83 -14.80 -36.63
C LEU A 632 -3.81 -13.42 -35.97
N LEU A 633 -3.76 -12.37 -36.79
CA LEU A 633 -3.83 -10.98 -36.31
C LEU A 633 -5.20 -10.71 -35.64
N ALA A 634 -6.30 -11.10 -36.27
CA ALA A 634 -7.64 -10.93 -35.73
C ALA A 634 -7.82 -11.66 -34.39
N LEU A 635 -7.29 -12.89 -34.27
CA LEU A 635 -7.30 -13.65 -33.03
C LEU A 635 -6.49 -12.95 -31.93
N ALA A 636 -5.29 -12.44 -32.26
CA ALA A 636 -4.44 -11.79 -31.28
C ALA A 636 -5.06 -10.48 -30.76
N LEU A 637 -5.59 -9.64 -31.66
CA LEU A 637 -6.28 -8.40 -31.29
C LEU A 637 -7.60 -8.66 -30.56
N GLY A 638 -8.36 -9.67 -31.00
CA GLY A 638 -9.60 -10.08 -30.35
C GLY A 638 -9.37 -10.60 -28.93
N LEU A 639 -8.34 -11.42 -28.73
CA LEU A 639 -7.95 -11.90 -27.40
C LEU A 639 -7.52 -10.75 -26.50
N LEU A 640 -6.74 -9.80 -27.01
CA LEU A 640 -6.29 -8.64 -26.26
C LEU A 640 -7.47 -7.73 -25.85
N PHE A 641 -8.38 -7.46 -26.78
CA PHE A 641 -9.56 -6.65 -26.53
C PHE A 641 -10.52 -7.32 -25.53
N LEU A 642 -10.74 -8.63 -25.67
CA LEU A 642 -11.56 -9.39 -24.71
C LEU A 642 -10.93 -9.42 -23.32
N HIS A 643 -9.60 -9.60 -23.24
CA HIS A 643 -8.87 -9.52 -21.97
C HIS A 643 -9.05 -8.16 -21.30
N GLU A 644 -8.93 -7.07 -22.07
CA GLU A 644 -9.17 -5.72 -21.55
C GLU A 644 -10.61 -5.54 -21.07
N LEU A 645 -11.62 -6.00 -21.82
CA LEU A 645 -13.02 -5.93 -21.38
C LEU A 645 -13.25 -6.68 -20.05
N LEU A 646 -12.63 -7.85 -19.87
CA LEU A 646 -12.70 -8.60 -18.62
C LEU A 646 -12.03 -7.86 -17.47
N LEU A 647 -10.86 -7.24 -17.71
CA LEU A 647 -10.18 -6.39 -16.73
C LEU A 647 -11.06 -5.22 -16.29
N GLN A 648 -11.72 -4.55 -17.23
CA GLN A 648 -12.64 -3.42 -16.96
C GLN A 648 -13.95 -3.87 -16.28
N SER A 649 -14.30 -5.15 -16.36
CA SER A 649 -15.50 -5.71 -15.71
C SER A 649 -15.29 -6.07 -14.23
N GLY A 650 -14.19 -5.62 -13.61
CA GLY A 650 -13.85 -5.84 -12.19
C GLY A 650 -12.70 -6.83 -11.95
N LEU A 651 -12.21 -7.55 -12.97
CA LEU A 651 -11.05 -8.44 -12.82
C LEU A 651 -9.76 -7.65 -12.55
N GLY A 652 -9.61 -6.46 -13.14
CA GLY A 652 -8.47 -5.58 -12.90
C GLY A 652 -8.39 -5.12 -11.44
N GLU A 653 -9.53 -4.68 -10.88
CA GLU A 653 -9.64 -4.30 -9.48
C GLU A 653 -9.36 -5.49 -8.55
N PHE A 654 -9.91 -6.67 -8.87
CA PHE A 654 -9.65 -7.89 -8.10
C PHE A 654 -8.16 -8.24 -8.03
N VAL A 655 -7.44 -8.18 -9.16
CA VAL A 655 -6.01 -8.51 -9.23
C VAL A 655 -5.15 -7.47 -8.53
N MET A 656 -5.50 -6.19 -8.62
CA MET A 656 -4.75 -5.09 -7.99
C MET A 656 -5.14 -4.81 -6.54
N SER A 657 -6.18 -5.46 -6.02
CA SER A 657 -6.67 -5.25 -4.66
C SER A 657 -5.70 -5.79 -3.59
N SER A 658 -5.67 -5.15 -2.42
CA SER A 658 -4.94 -5.64 -1.24
C SER A 658 -5.64 -6.81 -0.53
N SER A 659 -6.63 -7.45 -1.17
CA SER A 659 -7.42 -8.51 -0.55
C SER A 659 -6.56 -9.76 -0.25
N PRO A 660 -6.86 -10.50 0.84
CA PRO A 660 -6.06 -11.65 1.23
C PRO A 660 -6.06 -12.74 0.15
N HIS A 661 -4.89 -13.32 -0.10
CA HIS A 661 -4.65 -14.42 -1.04
C HIS A 661 -5.24 -15.76 -0.51
N GLU A 662 -6.57 -15.85 -0.41
CA GLU A 662 -7.28 -17.07 0.04
C GLU A 662 -7.55 -18.05 -1.11
N GLY A 663 -7.12 -19.31 -0.96
CA GLY A 663 -7.26 -20.34 -1.98
C GLY A 663 -6.27 -20.22 -3.14
N PHE A 664 -6.17 -21.26 -3.99
CA PHE A 664 -5.14 -21.32 -5.05
C PHE A 664 -5.30 -20.24 -6.14
N LEU A 665 -6.55 -19.90 -6.49
CA LEU A 665 -6.83 -18.90 -7.53
C LEU A 665 -6.51 -17.49 -7.06
N SER A 666 -6.95 -17.08 -5.86
CA SER A 666 -6.60 -15.77 -5.29
C SER A 666 -5.10 -15.68 -5.07
N ALA A 667 -4.46 -16.74 -4.55
CA ALA A 667 -3.03 -16.79 -4.31
C ALA A 667 -2.15 -16.67 -5.56
N ASN A 668 -2.70 -16.87 -6.75
CA ASN A 668 -1.97 -16.78 -8.02
C ASN A 668 -2.67 -15.87 -9.05
N ARG A 669 -3.56 -14.98 -8.59
CA ARG A 669 -4.44 -14.18 -9.46
C ARG A 669 -3.67 -13.27 -10.42
N GLU A 670 -2.52 -12.75 -10.00
CA GLU A 670 -1.65 -11.88 -10.80
C GLU A 670 -1.12 -12.67 -12.01
N GLY A 671 -0.49 -13.82 -11.73
CA GLY A 671 0.05 -14.70 -12.77
C GLY A 671 -1.04 -15.26 -13.68
N LEU A 672 -2.16 -15.71 -13.15
CA LEU A 672 -3.26 -16.31 -13.94
C LEU A 672 -3.95 -15.28 -14.84
N SER A 673 -4.23 -14.08 -14.33
CA SER A 673 -4.83 -13.00 -15.12
C SER A 673 -3.91 -12.57 -16.26
N SER A 674 -2.60 -12.45 -15.99
CA SER A 674 -1.60 -12.02 -16.98
C SER A 674 -1.48 -12.91 -18.22
N LEU A 675 -1.86 -14.19 -18.13
CA LEU A 675 -1.62 -15.19 -19.18
C LEU A 675 -2.25 -14.81 -20.53
N HIS A 676 -3.47 -14.28 -20.53
CA HIS A 676 -4.19 -13.96 -21.76
C HIS A 676 -3.55 -12.78 -22.50
N GLY A 677 -3.18 -11.72 -21.78
CA GLY A 677 -2.39 -10.61 -22.32
C GLY A 677 -1.01 -11.06 -22.85
N CYS A 678 -0.33 -11.95 -22.12
CA CYS A 678 0.94 -12.56 -22.58
C CYS A 678 0.77 -13.34 -23.90
N VAL A 679 -0.30 -14.13 -24.01
CA VAL A 679 -0.60 -14.92 -25.21
C VAL A 679 -0.94 -14.01 -26.39
N ALA A 680 -1.70 -12.94 -26.17
CA ALA A 680 -2.00 -11.97 -27.23
C ALA A 680 -0.71 -11.31 -27.76
N LEU A 681 0.16 -10.84 -26.86
CA LEU A 681 1.47 -10.29 -27.22
C LEU A 681 2.33 -11.31 -27.99
N TYR A 682 2.33 -12.57 -27.56
CA TYR A 682 3.04 -13.65 -28.23
C TYR A 682 2.53 -13.88 -29.66
N LEU A 683 1.21 -13.95 -29.87
CA LEU A 683 0.62 -14.12 -31.20
C LEU A 683 0.90 -12.91 -32.12
N LEU A 684 0.83 -11.68 -31.59
CA LEU A 684 1.24 -10.46 -32.32
C LEU A 684 2.70 -10.54 -32.76
N SER A 685 3.59 -11.04 -31.90
CA SER A 685 5.01 -11.21 -32.24
C SER A 685 5.22 -12.22 -33.37
N ILE A 686 4.43 -13.31 -33.41
CA ILE A 686 4.48 -14.30 -34.49
C ILE A 686 4.01 -13.69 -35.81
N TYR A 687 2.89 -12.98 -35.78
CA TYR A 687 2.35 -12.29 -36.95
C TYR A 687 3.39 -11.31 -37.51
N PHE A 688 3.96 -10.46 -36.66
CA PHE A 688 4.98 -9.51 -37.07
C PHE A 688 6.22 -10.20 -37.65
N ALA A 689 6.69 -11.28 -37.02
CA ALA A 689 7.83 -12.04 -37.51
C ALA A 689 7.56 -12.63 -38.91
N ARG A 690 6.39 -13.25 -39.13
CA ARG A 690 5.99 -13.79 -40.45
C ARG A 690 5.91 -12.69 -41.51
N TRP A 691 5.30 -11.56 -41.17
CA TRP A 691 5.22 -10.41 -42.07
C TRP A 691 6.61 -9.85 -42.42
N TYR A 692 7.51 -9.78 -41.44
CA TYR A 692 8.88 -9.31 -41.65
C TYR A 692 9.71 -10.28 -42.53
N THR A 693 9.53 -11.59 -42.37
CA THR A 693 10.24 -12.63 -43.15
C THR A 693 9.47 -13.14 -44.37
N ALA A 694 8.40 -12.47 -44.79
CA ALA A 694 7.54 -12.95 -45.88
C ALA A 694 8.26 -13.07 -47.24
N GLN A 695 9.32 -12.29 -47.45
CA GLN A 695 10.14 -12.29 -48.65
C GLN A 695 11.62 -12.31 -48.26
N ASP A 696 12.35 -13.31 -48.76
CA ASP A 696 13.77 -13.51 -48.45
C ASP A 696 14.66 -12.47 -49.14
N HIS A 697 14.28 -12.02 -50.34
CA HIS A 697 14.99 -11.01 -51.13
C HIS A 697 14.04 -9.84 -51.48
N LEU A 698 14.46 -8.61 -51.22
CA LEU A 698 13.69 -7.40 -51.49
C LEU A 698 14.51 -6.39 -52.29
N SER A 699 13.90 -5.74 -53.28
CA SER A 699 14.52 -4.57 -53.91
C SER A 699 14.59 -3.39 -52.94
N TYR A 700 15.49 -2.43 -53.17
CA TYR A 700 15.58 -1.21 -52.36
C TYR A 700 14.23 -0.50 -52.20
N GLN A 701 13.44 -0.42 -53.28
CA GLN A 701 12.12 0.20 -53.26
C GLN A 701 11.15 -0.60 -52.38
N GLN A 702 11.11 -1.92 -52.52
CA GLN A 702 10.25 -2.78 -51.71
C GLN A 702 10.65 -2.75 -50.22
N PHE A 703 11.96 -2.78 -49.92
CA PHE A 703 12.48 -2.67 -48.56
C PHE A 703 12.15 -1.31 -47.93
N THR A 704 12.31 -0.22 -48.68
CA THR A 704 11.94 1.14 -48.21
C THR A 704 10.44 1.26 -47.95
N ILE A 705 9.60 0.66 -48.80
CA ILE A 705 8.15 0.60 -48.56
C ILE A 705 7.85 -0.19 -47.28
N LYS A 706 8.56 -1.30 -47.05
CA LYS A 706 8.42 -2.10 -45.82
C LYS A 706 8.79 -1.30 -44.58
N LEU A 707 9.91 -0.55 -44.60
CA LEU A 707 10.32 0.35 -43.52
C LEU A 707 9.30 1.48 -43.29
N LYS A 708 8.74 2.07 -44.35
CA LYS A 708 7.68 3.10 -44.22
C LYS A 708 6.42 2.55 -43.57
N LYS A 709 6.00 1.32 -43.93
CA LYS A 709 4.87 0.64 -43.28
C LYS A 709 5.16 0.35 -41.80
N MET A 710 6.39 -0.06 -41.46
CA MET A 710 6.80 -0.24 -40.07
C MET A 710 6.81 1.06 -39.28
N LEU A 711 7.31 2.15 -39.87
CA LEU A 711 7.29 3.47 -39.24
C LEU A 711 5.86 3.92 -38.95
N LEU A 712 4.94 3.74 -39.91
CA LEU A 712 3.52 4.04 -39.70
C LEU A 712 2.94 3.18 -38.56
N ALA A 713 3.22 1.88 -38.54
CA ALA A 713 2.79 0.98 -37.47
C ALA A 713 3.35 1.39 -36.10
N ALA A 714 4.63 1.77 -36.02
CA ALA A 714 5.27 2.24 -34.79
C ALA A 714 4.62 3.54 -34.28
N ILE A 715 4.35 4.50 -35.17
CA ILE A 715 3.66 5.76 -34.83
C ILE A 715 2.25 5.45 -34.30
N LEU A 716 1.50 4.58 -34.98
CA LEU A 716 0.17 4.16 -34.54
C LEU A 716 0.22 3.48 -33.16
N CYS A 717 1.19 2.60 -32.92
CA CYS A 717 1.38 1.99 -31.60
C CYS A 717 1.70 3.03 -30.53
N TRP A 718 2.57 4.02 -30.78
CA TRP A 718 2.85 5.08 -29.81
C TRP A 718 1.65 6.00 -29.55
N ILE A 719 0.82 6.28 -30.55
CA ILE A 719 -0.46 6.96 -30.36
C ILE A 719 -1.39 6.12 -29.48
N LEU A 720 -1.46 4.81 -29.72
CA LEU A 720 -2.24 3.89 -28.88
C LEU A 720 -1.70 3.81 -27.45
N VAL A 721 -0.39 3.89 -27.23
CA VAL A 721 0.22 3.98 -25.88
C VAL A 721 -0.25 5.24 -25.17
N PHE A 722 -0.20 6.39 -25.86
CA PHE A 722 -0.69 7.64 -25.30
C PHE A 722 -2.18 7.52 -24.94
N ILE A 723 -3.02 7.04 -25.85
CA ILE A 723 -4.45 6.84 -25.60
C ILE A 723 -4.68 5.87 -24.43
N SER A 724 -3.97 4.75 -24.39
CA SER A 724 -4.14 3.72 -23.36
C SER A 724 -3.72 4.21 -21.99
N ALA A 725 -2.66 5.02 -21.89
CA ALA A 725 -2.27 5.66 -20.63
C ALA A 725 -3.41 6.51 -20.03
N TYR A 726 -4.29 7.06 -20.87
CA TYR A 726 -5.47 7.85 -20.46
C TYR A 726 -6.81 7.08 -20.52
N LEU A 727 -6.84 5.79 -20.82
CA LEU A 727 -8.11 5.04 -20.85
C LEU A 727 -8.04 3.82 -19.93
N THR A 728 -7.03 2.98 -20.13
CA THR A 728 -6.89 1.68 -19.48
C THR A 728 -5.71 1.61 -18.51
N GLY A 729 -4.83 2.62 -18.53
CA GLY A 729 -3.55 2.61 -17.86
C GLY A 729 -2.56 1.64 -18.53
N ILE A 730 -1.29 1.67 -18.11
CA ILE A 730 -0.27 0.71 -18.55
C ILE A 730 0.08 -0.14 -17.34
N ALA A 731 -0.22 -1.45 -17.37
CA ALA A 731 0.02 -2.32 -16.22
C ALA A 731 0.71 -3.62 -16.63
N ARG A 732 1.97 -3.79 -16.19
CA ARG A 732 2.71 -5.04 -16.39
C ARG A 732 2.05 -6.23 -15.68
N VAL A 733 1.55 -6.05 -14.46
CA VAL A 733 1.05 -7.17 -13.62
C VAL A 733 -0.11 -7.91 -14.31
N THR A 734 -1.02 -7.19 -14.96
CA THR A 734 -2.17 -7.77 -15.66
C THR A 734 -1.94 -8.02 -17.15
N PHE A 735 -0.83 -7.55 -17.72
CA PHE A 735 -0.59 -7.51 -19.17
C PHE A 735 -1.80 -6.91 -19.92
N ASN A 736 -2.26 -5.76 -19.45
CA ASN A 736 -3.42 -5.08 -20.03
C ASN A 736 -3.13 -4.53 -21.44
N PHE A 737 -4.16 -4.00 -22.10
CA PHE A 737 -4.05 -3.46 -23.47
C PHE A 737 -2.95 -2.40 -23.59
N GLY A 738 -2.86 -1.48 -22.63
CA GLY A 738 -1.84 -0.43 -22.61
C GLY A 738 -0.41 -0.97 -22.53
N TYR A 739 -0.18 -2.00 -21.72
CA TYR A 739 1.13 -2.64 -21.62
C TYR A 739 1.52 -3.39 -22.90
N VAL A 740 0.60 -4.18 -23.48
CA VAL A 740 0.89 -4.94 -24.71
C VAL A 740 1.16 -4.01 -25.90
N THR A 741 0.41 -2.91 -26.02
CA THR A 741 0.64 -1.89 -27.05
C THR A 741 1.95 -1.14 -26.84
N TRP A 742 2.33 -0.83 -25.60
CA TRP A 742 3.62 -0.22 -25.28
C TRP A 742 4.82 -1.10 -25.63
N ILE A 743 4.81 -2.37 -25.23
CA ILE A 743 5.86 -3.31 -25.63
C ILE A 743 5.93 -3.45 -27.16
N SER A 744 4.78 -3.50 -27.84
CA SER A 744 4.73 -3.56 -29.30
C SER A 744 5.35 -2.30 -29.94
N ALA A 745 5.08 -1.10 -29.39
CA ALA A 745 5.66 0.15 -29.84
C ALA A 745 7.19 0.17 -29.70
N VAL A 746 7.70 -0.26 -28.54
CA VAL A 746 9.15 -0.37 -28.28
C VAL A 746 9.81 -1.37 -29.24
N CYS A 747 9.25 -2.57 -29.38
CA CYS A 747 9.75 -3.60 -30.30
C CYS A 747 9.82 -3.11 -31.75
N LEU A 748 8.71 -2.53 -32.26
CA LEU A 748 8.66 -2.02 -33.64
C LEU A 748 9.67 -0.89 -33.87
N SER A 749 9.81 0.01 -32.90
CA SER A 749 10.77 1.12 -32.96
C SER A 749 12.20 0.60 -33.00
N LEU A 750 12.56 -0.37 -32.16
CA LEU A 750 13.90 -0.98 -32.15
C LEU A 750 14.20 -1.75 -33.43
N VAL A 751 13.25 -2.56 -33.93
CA VAL A 751 13.45 -3.30 -35.20
C VAL A 751 13.59 -2.31 -36.37
N LEU A 752 12.82 -1.22 -36.39
CA LEU A 752 12.96 -0.17 -37.39
C LEU A 752 14.36 0.47 -37.37
N ILE A 753 14.86 0.81 -36.17
CA ILE A 753 16.20 1.38 -36.01
C ILE A 753 17.27 0.38 -36.48
N TYR A 754 17.17 -0.88 -36.07
CA TYR A 754 18.12 -1.92 -36.49
C TYR A 754 18.08 -2.17 -38.01
N ALA A 755 16.90 -2.26 -38.61
CA ALA A 755 16.76 -2.46 -40.05
C ALA A 755 17.36 -1.27 -40.83
N TYR A 756 17.12 -0.04 -40.38
CA TYR A 756 17.70 1.15 -40.99
C TYR A 756 19.24 1.18 -40.90
N PHE A 757 19.83 0.84 -39.74
CA PHE A 757 21.30 0.88 -39.62
C PHE A 757 21.98 -0.35 -40.22
N PHE A 758 21.58 -1.55 -39.83
CA PHE A 758 22.27 -2.80 -40.18
C PHE A 758 21.90 -3.36 -41.54
N GLU A 759 20.65 -3.19 -41.99
CA GLU A 759 20.21 -3.74 -43.28
C GLU A 759 20.21 -2.70 -44.40
N LEU A 760 20.10 -1.39 -44.11
CA LEU A 760 20.17 -0.31 -45.12
C LEU A 760 21.53 0.41 -45.15
N LYS A 761 21.90 1.13 -44.09
CA LYS A 761 23.00 2.11 -44.13
C LYS A 761 24.39 1.47 -44.11
N LEU A 762 24.59 0.47 -43.26
CA LEU A 762 25.90 -0.20 -43.11
C LEU A 762 26.20 -1.11 -44.31
N VAL A 763 25.19 -1.77 -44.88
CA VAL A 763 25.33 -2.53 -46.15
C VAL A 763 25.79 -1.63 -47.28
N ASN A 764 25.17 -0.46 -47.45
CA ASN A 764 25.58 0.52 -48.47
C ASN A 764 27.01 1.03 -48.27
N THR A 765 27.47 1.14 -47.01
CA THR A 765 28.83 1.59 -46.68
C THR A 765 29.88 0.51 -46.99
N ASP A 766 29.59 -0.76 -46.65
CA ASP A 766 30.47 -1.90 -46.95
C ASP A 766 30.62 -2.09 -48.47
N GLN A 767 29.56 -1.83 -49.26
CA GLN A 767 29.64 -1.85 -50.72
C GLN A 767 30.45 -0.71 -51.32
N SER A 768 30.32 0.52 -50.79
CA SER A 768 31.14 1.66 -51.22
C SER A 768 32.64 1.36 -51.03
N LYS A 769 33.00 0.76 -49.89
CA LYS A 769 34.39 0.35 -49.59
C LYS A 769 34.87 -0.81 -50.47
N ASN A 770 34.03 -1.82 -50.72
CA ASN A 770 34.38 -2.96 -51.58
C ASN A 770 34.47 -2.57 -53.07
N LYS A 771 33.78 -1.51 -53.54
CA LYS A 771 34.01 -0.97 -54.89
C LYS A 771 35.36 -0.23 -55.01
N SER A 772 35.97 0.20 -53.91
CA SER A 772 37.27 0.89 -53.88
C SER A 772 38.46 -0.03 -53.61
N ALA A 773 38.23 -1.24 -53.07
CA ALA A 773 39.25 -2.24 -52.81
C ALA A 773 38.93 -3.50 -53.63
N GLY A 774 39.76 -3.79 -54.64
CA GLY A 774 39.54 -4.89 -55.58
C GLY A 774 39.27 -6.25 -54.92
N ASP A 775 38.49 -7.06 -55.64
CA ASP A 775 37.91 -8.37 -55.28
C ASP A 775 38.67 -9.12 -54.19
N SER A 776 38.06 -9.16 -53.01
CA SER A 776 38.40 -10.06 -51.91
C SER A 776 37.10 -10.63 -51.36
N GLU A 777 37.08 -11.95 -51.18
CA GLU A 777 35.96 -12.81 -50.79
C GLU A 777 34.83 -12.15 -49.98
N GLN A 778 33.61 -12.43 -50.43
CA GLN A 778 32.32 -12.03 -49.88
C GLN A 778 32.16 -12.46 -48.41
N LYS A 779 32.78 -11.73 -47.48
CA LYS A 779 32.59 -11.90 -46.04
C LYS A 779 31.16 -11.49 -45.70
N GLY A 780 30.32 -12.48 -45.42
CA GLY A 780 28.95 -12.29 -44.93
C GLY A 780 28.88 -11.33 -43.74
N LEU A 781 27.71 -10.73 -43.54
CA LEU A 781 27.46 -9.67 -42.55
C LEU A 781 27.82 -10.10 -41.12
N SER A 782 29.06 -9.85 -40.69
CA SER A 782 29.55 -10.31 -39.38
C SER A 782 28.99 -9.48 -38.22
N LEU A 783 28.03 -10.06 -37.50
CA LEU A 783 27.50 -9.52 -36.24
C LEU A 783 28.63 -9.29 -35.20
N PRO A 784 28.46 -8.35 -34.24
CA PRO A 784 29.36 -8.22 -33.10
C PRO A 784 29.48 -9.55 -32.33
N SER A 785 30.70 -9.90 -31.89
CA SER A 785 30.96 -11.13 -31.15
C SER A 785 30.20 -11.19 -29.82
N PHE A 786 30.03 -10.04 -29.17
CA PHE A 786 29.21 -9.86 -27.99
C PHE A 786 27.75 -10.30 -28.25
N VAL A 787 27.15 -9.81 -29.36
CA VAL A 787 25.78 -10.15 -29.77
C VAL A 787 25.64 -11.63 -30.10
N GLU A 788 26.61 -12.19 -30.84
CA GLU A 788 26.60 -13.61 -31.22
C GLU A 788 26.72 -14.53 -30.00
N SER A 789 27.59 -14.18 -29.04
CA SER A 789 27.80 -14.97 -27.81
C SER A 789 26.56 -15.05 -26.93
N LEU A 790 25.86 -13.93 -26.76
CA LEU A 790 24.61 -13.87 -25.99
C LEU A 790 23.50 -14.68 -26.66
N ASN A 791 23.38 -14.62 -27.98
CA ASN A 791 22.33 -15.34 -28.72
C ASN A 791 22.59 -16.85 -28.81
N MET A 792 23.85 -17.28 -28.79
CA MET A 792 24.25 -18.70 -28.83
C MET A 792 23.91 -19.44 -27.53
N ASN A 793 24.06 -18.80 -26.36
CA ASN A 793 23.87 -19.41 -25.05
C ASN A 793 23.02 -18.54 -24.10
N GLY A 794 21.94 -17.96 -24.60
CA GLY A 794 21.13 -16.96 -23.88
C GLY A 794 20.50 -17.48 -22.58
N LEU A 795 20.02 -18.73 -22.55
CA LEU A 795 19.49 -19.33 -21.32
C LEU A 795 20.58 -19.50 -20.26
N THR A 796 21.78 -19.93 -20.66
CA THR A 796 22.93 -20.05 -19.76
C THR A 796 23.33 -18.69 -19.20
N HIS A 797 23.38 -17.66 -20.05
CA HIS A 797 23.63 -16.28 -19.63
C HIS A 797 22.63 -15.81 -18.57
N PHE A 798 21.33 -16.06 -18.80
CA PHE A 798 20.27 -15.68 -17.87
C PHE A 798 20.36 -16.43 -16.54
N MET A 799 20.58 -17.75 -16.55
CA MET A 799 20.73 -18.54 -15.32
C MET A 799 21.97 -18.13 -14.53
N LEU A 800 23.10 -17.92 -15.22
CA LEU A 800 24.33 -17.45 -14.60
C LEU A 800 24.14 -16.08 -13.95
N SER A 801 23.45 -15.17 -14.63
CA SER A 801 23.10 -13.84 -14.10
C SER A 801 22.33 -13.96 -12.79
N ASN A 802 21.22 -14.72 -12.77
CA ASN A 802 20.40 -14.89 -11.55
C ASN A 802 21.19 -15.53 -10.39
N PHE A 803 22.03 -16.53 -10.68
CA PHE A 803 22.87 -17.17 -9.66
C PHE A 803 23.92 -16.20 -9.09
N LEU A 804 24.63 -15.48 -9.95
CA LEU A 804 25.64 -14.51 -9.53
C LEU A 804 25.02 -13.32 -8.79
N THR A 805 23.79 -12.90 -9.12
CA THR A 805 23.06 -11.90 -8.33
C THR A 805 22.89 -12.35 -6.89
N GLY A 806 22.42 -13.58 -6.67
CA GLY A 806 22.30 -14.14 -5.31
C GLY A 806 23.64 -14.17 -4.57
N MET A 807 24.71 -14.56 -5.26
CA MET A 807 26.07 -14.57 -4.68
C MET A 807 26.57 -13.16 -4.34
N VAL A 808 26.38 -12.18 -5.22
CA VAL A 808 26.77 -10.77 -4.97
C VAL A 808 25.96 -10.19 -3.81
N ASN A 809 24.66 -10.46 -3.74
CA ASN A 809 23.79 -9.99 -2.66
C ASN A 809 24.24 -10.54 -1.30
N MET A 810 24.65 -11.81 -1.22
CA MET A 810 25.13 -12.42 0.02
C MET A 810 26.55 -12.00 0.42
N THR A 811 27.41 -11.63 -0.54
CA THR A 811 28.84 -11.38 -0.29
C THR A 811 29.20 -9.90 -0.19
N LEU A 812 28.56 -9.05 -0.99
CA LEU A 812 28.95 -7.66 -1.16
C LEU A 812 27.97 -6.65 -0.56
N ASN A 813 26.75 -7.06 -0.18
CA ASN A 813 25.68 -6.17 0.33
C ASN A 813 25.52 -4.90 -0.54
N PRO A 814 24.94 -5.02 -1.75
CA PRO A 814 24.83 -3.92 -2.72
C PRO A 814 24.12 -2.66 -2.21
N ASP A 815 23.22 -2.81 -1.25
CA ASP A 815 22.47 -1.75 -0.57
C ASP A 815 23.37 -0.72 0.13
N LYS A 816 24.59 -1.11 0.52
CA LYS A 816 25.53 -0.24 1.23
C LYS A 816 26.62 0.37 0.35
N ARG A 817 26.54 0.21 -0.98
CA ARG A 817 27.62 0.58 -1.91
C ARG A 817 27.35 1.92 -2.58
N GLY A 818 28.38 2.77 -2.63
CA GLY A 818 28.30 4.09 -3.26
C GLY A 818 28.26 4.01 -4.80
N ASN A 819 27.85 5.10 -5.46
CA ASN A 819 27.64 5.13 -6.92
C ASN A 819 28.81 4.61 -7.77
N LEU A 820 30.05 4.94 -7.40
CA LEU A 820 31.22 4.46 -8.12
C LEU A 820 31.46 2.96 -7.90
N GLU A 821 31.24 2.47 -6.67
CA GLU A 821 31.34 1.06 -6.34
C GLU A 821 30.28 0.24 -7.08
N SER A 822 29.04 0.74 -7.15
CA SER A 822 27.94 0.13 -7.91
C SER A 822 28.31 -0.06 -9.38
N VAL A 823 28.86 0.97 -10.03
CA VAL A 823 29.31 0.90 -11.44
C VAL A 823 30.40 -0.17 -11.60
N VAL A 824 31.40 -0.19 -10.71
CA VAL A 824 32.51 -1.14 -10.79
C VAL A 824 32.02 -2.58 -10.60
N ILE A 825 31.19 -2.84 -9.59
CA ILE A 825 30.64 -4.16 -9.32
C ILE A 825 29.78 -4.65 -10.49
N LEU A 826 28.89 -3.80 -11.00
CA LEU A 826 28.03 -4.13 -12.15
C LEU A 826 28.83 -4.36 -13.43
N CYS A 827 29.89 -3.58 -13.68
CA CYS A 827 30.80 -3.81 -14.80
C CYS A 827 31.49 -5.17 -14.71
N ILE A 828 32.04 -5.52 -13.54
CA ILE A 828 32.70 -6.82 -13.33
C ILE A 828 31.68 -7.95 -13.50
N TYR A 829 30.52 -7.83 -12.88
CA TYR A 829 29.44 -8.81 -12.98
C TYR A 829 29.02 -9.04 -14.44
N MET A 830 28.72 -7.98 -15.20
CA MET A 830 28.35 -8.10 -16.62
C MET A 830 29.48 -8.68 -17.47
N PHE A 831 30.73 -8.31 -17.19
CA PHE A 831 31.90 -8.84 -17.89
C PHE A 831 32.05 -10.35 -17.67
N VAL A 832 31.87 -10.82 -16.44
CA VAL A 832 31.92 -12.24 -16.11
C VAL A 832 30.79 -12.99 -16.80
N CYS A 833 29.54 -12.51 -16.70
CA CYS A 833 28.38 -13.11 -17.36
C CYS A 833 28.57 -13.25 -18.88
N ALA A 834 28.93 -12.16 -19.56
CA ALA A 834 29.16 -12.16 -21.01
C ALA A 834 30.41 -12.96 -21.39
N GLY A 835 31.46 -12.91 -20.56
CA GLY A 835 32.73 -13.61 -20.79
C GLY A 835 32.58 -15.13 -20.78
N VAL A 836 31.77 -15.69 -19.87
CA VAL A 836 31.51 -17.14 -19.81
C VAL A 836 30.84 -17.62 -21.10
N VAL A 837 29.79 -16.95 -21.57
CA VAL A 837 29.11 -17.35 -22.81
C VAL A 837 29.97 -17.10 -24.06
N PHE A 838 30.84 -16.10 -24.04
CA PHE A 838 31.85 -15.89 -25.08
C PHE A 838 32.87 -17.04 -25.13
N VAL A 839 33.37 -17.53 -23.99
CA VAL A 839 34.26 -18.70 -23.93
C VAL A 839 33.57 -19.96 -24.46
N MET A 840 32.29 -20.17 -24.10
CA MET A 840 31.50 -21.27 -24.64
C MET A 840 31.38 -21.18 -26.17
N MET A 841 31.07 -20.00 -26.71
CA MET A 841 31.02 -19.75 -28.15
C MET A 841 32.36 -20.04 -28.83
N ARG A 842 33.50 -19.61 -28.24
CA ARG A 842 34.84 -19.91 -28.78
C ARG A 842 35.14 -21.40 -28.84
N LYS A 843 34.68 -22.16 -27.83
CA LYS A 843 34.82 -23.63 -27.75
C LYS A 843 33.74 -24.38 -28.55
N GLY A 844 32.79 -23.70 -29.17
CA GLY A 844 31.68 -24.33 -29.91
C GLY A 844 30.66 -25.04 -29.03
N ILE A 845 30.62 -24.74 -27.73
CA ILE A 845 29.69 -25.36 -26.77
C ILE A 845 28.36 -24.61 -26.82
N ARG A 846 27.27 -25.35 -27.03
CA ARG A 846 25.90 -24.83 -27.04
C ARG A 846 25.02 -25.63 -26.08
N ILE A 847 24.55 -24.96 -25.03
CA ILE A 847 23.65 -25.52 -24.03
C ILE A 847 22.30 -24.81 -24.24
N ALA A 848 21.43 -25.48 -25.03
CA ALA A 848 20.13 -25.04 -25.57
C ALA A 848 20.16 -24.18 -26.85
#